data_AF-A0A8H5M5C3-F1
#
_entry.id   AF-A0A8H5M5C3-F1
#
_cell.length_a   1.000
_cell.length_b   1.000
_cell.length_c   1.000
_cell.angle_alpha   90.00
_cell.angle_beta   90.00
_cell.angle_gamma   90.00
#
_symmetry.space_group_name_H-M   'P 1'
#
loop_
_entity.id
_entity.type
_entity.pdbx_description
1 polymer ?
#
loop_
_entity_poly.entity_id
_entity_poly.type
_entity_poly.pdbx_seq_one_letter_code
_entity_poly.pdbx_strand_id
1 'polypeptide(L)'
;MELLYSTKVDSSQFDSEGLCDGVELRKNNFTELEDRGALRARADWAKYVRPIPKYRGTLGPEYSFLSVCIPECIPERMEIVAYGNEIAFLYDDILDHEDSTPEDADFSGPLDAFLGGSRGAENLPNGSHTTSKEAGIKQVFLKLVTEMLILDRECALNSISILTRWTKSLMSLSKKPVVEGYTTLDQYLPPRMDLIGEPAVFALGTFGMGLKIPKNEVEKCRKLSRVAFFALILQNDLFSWDREYTAAQNSNQSSLENAVWVLMQEYKIDVQRAQQICRNRIKQYVSEYLQVVQKVKHDDTLSLDGRNKTCPRYHPEVFLNPKQLDWLRNGVPGTVGLPLSSPSSVIASSSPNVSSSISNRLSSSTHSAIPLIQNPHHAFEDVLLCTEIPEACSTEDVAEAPYRYINSLPSKRMREQFIDALNYWLKVPDDITDQIKAIINLLHQSTLMLDDIEDSSPLRRGHPAAHTIFGAPQVINSGGYCAIKAIEQIQLLGDSEIGTSSLLSLFKGQALDLHWTYHGICPSPAEYLKMIDSSSFHRIPFGNVPGLIEDVETGALFNLVTQLMLAHSPVTKKPDMSTLTKLFGRYYQIADDYKNLVSPDYTARKGFCEDFDEGKYSLPLIHLLQSAPDNLQLRNILNARRLAGKMMHEHKLLVLEDMKRAKSLEYTYCLLEKLHANLGQQLNRLEEFFEEPNAEVTIMWEILRV
;
A
#
# COMPACT_ATOMS: atom_id res chain seq x y z
N MET A 1 -14.08 12.13 23.71
CA MET A 1 -12.77 12.34 23.11
C MET A 1 -11.86 12.97 24.16
N GLU A 2 -10.72 12.34 24.42
CA GLU A 2 -9.62 12.93 25.18
C GLU A 2 -9.02 14.03 24.31
N LEU A 3 -8.92 15.25 24.83
CA LEU A 3 -8.33 16.37 24.09
C LEU A 3 -6.81 16.24 24.21
N LEU A 4 -6.25 15.34 23.42
CA LEU A 4 -4.86 14.88 23.47
C LEU A 4 -3.92 15.80 22.71
N TYR A 5 -4.43 16.36 21.63
CA TYR A 5 -3.59 16.94 20.60
C TYR A 5 -3.76 18.45 20.51
N SER A 6 -4.63 19.08 21.30
CA SER A 6 -4.79 20.53 21.32
C SER A 6 -4.68 21.19 22.69
N THR A 7 -4.43 22.50 22.66
CA THR A 7 -4.48 23.42 23.79
C THR A 7 -5.59 24.43 23.61
N LYS A 8 -6.20 24.86 24.72
CA LYS A 8 -7.18 25.94 24.72
C LYS A 8 -6.48 27.27 24.43
N VAL A 9 -7.08 28.06 23.54
CA VAL A 9 -6.63 29.44 23.28
C VAL A 9 -7.35 30.37 24.25
N ASP A 10 -6.60 31.29 24.87
CA ASP A 10 -7.18 32.27 25.78
C ASP A 10 -8.09 33.22 24.99
N SER A 11 -9.30 33.48 25.48
CA SER A 11 -10.27 34.37 24.84
C SER A 11 -9.80 35.82 24.67
N SER A 12 -8.74 36.22 25.37
CA SER A 12 -8.09 37.52 25.18
C SER A 12 -7.13 37.57 23.98
N GLN A 13 -6.78 36.42 23.39
CA GLN A 13 -5.83 36.32 22.28
C GLN A 13 -6.49 36.35 20.90
N PHE A 14 -7.82 36.30 20.82
CA PHE A 14 -8.55 36.33 19.56
C PHE A 14 -9.86 37.12 19.69
N ASP A 15 -10.34 37.66 18.57
CA ASP A 15 -11.66 38.28 18.49
C ASP A 15 -12.65 37.29 17.88
N SER A 16 -13.71 36.96 18.62
CA SER A 16 -14.77 36.08 18.14
C SER A 16 -15.88 36.84 17.38
N GLU A 17 -15.91 38.17 17.47
CA GLU A 17 -17.03 39.04 17.04
C GLU A 17 -18.40 38.61 17.62
N GLY A 18 -18.37 37.79 18.68
CA GLY A 18 -19.53 37.10 19.26
C GLY A 18 -20.20 36.09 18.32
N LEU A 19 -19.51 35.61 17.27
CA LEU A 19 -20.05 34.71 16.25
C LEU A 19 -19.93 33.22 16.60
N CYS A 20 -19.19 32.88 17.66
CA CYS A 20 -19.00 31.50 18.13
C CYS A 20 -19.20 31.38 19.65
N ASP A 21 -20.06 32.22 20.23
CA ASP A 21 -20.31 32.25 21.68
C ASP A 21 -20.73 30.86 22.21
N GLY A 22 -20.09 30.44 23.31
CA GLY A 22 -20.31 29.11 23.90
C GLY A 22 -19.50 27.98 23.28
N VAL A 23 -18.68 28.25 22.26
CA VAL A 23 -17.71 27.31 21.69
C VAL A 23 -16.29 27.70 22.11
N GLU A 24 -15.54 26.75 22.68
CA GLU A 24 -14.15 26.97 23.08
C GLU A 24 -13.23 26.88 21.85
N LEU A 25 -12.39 27.89 21.63
CA LEU A 25 -11.33 27.81 20.63
C LEU A 25 -10.17 26.97 21.18
N ARG A 26 -9.79 25.95 20.43
CA ARG A 26 -8.60 25.13 20.70
C ARG A 26 -7.71 25.11 19.47
N LYS A 27 -6.41 24.95 19.69
CA LYS A 27 -5.40 24.85 18.65
C LYS A 27 -4.61 23.57 18.83
N ASN A 28 -4.47 22.78 17.77
CA ASN A 28 -3.64 21.59 17.74
C ASN A 28 -2.17 21.95 18.07
N ASN A 29 -1.54 21.15 18.91
CA ASN A 29 -0.18 21.30 19.42
C ASN A 29 0.88 20.97 18.36
N PHE A 30 0.48 20.34 17.26
CA PHE A 30 1.32 19.90 16.14
C PHE A 30 0.97 20.67 14.85
N THR A 31 0.75 21.98 14.98
CA THR A 31 0.32 22.86 13.86
C THR A 31 1.31 22.83 12.69
N GLU A 32 2.59 22.54 12.96
CA GLU A 32 3.63 22.38 11.94
C GLU A 32 3.38 21.21 10.98
N LEU A 33 2.58 20.22 11.38
CA LEU A 33 2.18 19.12 10.51
C LEU A 33 1.14 19.56 9.48
N GLU A 34 0.28 20.52 9.84
CA GLU A 34 -0.62 21.17 8.87
C GLU A 34 0.18 21.99 7.86
N ASP A 35 1.12 22.81 8.33
CA ASP A 35 2.00 23.60 7.49
C ASP A 35 2.72 22.71 6.47
N ARG A 36 3.27 21.59 6.93
CA ARG A 36 3.96 20.62 6.08
C ARG A 36 3.03 20.01 5.03
N GLY A 37 1.86 19.54 5.43
CA GLY A 37 0.90 18.90 4.54
C GLY A 37 0.36 19.83 3.46
N ALA A 38 0.01 21.05 3.84
CA ALA A 38 -0.49 22.06 2.92
C ALA A 38 0.59 22.54 1.92
N LEU A 39 1.81 22.81 2.39
CA LEU A 39 2.91 23.21 1.49
C LEU A 39 3.28 22.09 0.52
N ARG A 40 3.23 20.83 0.97
CA ARG A 40 3.40 19.66 0.11
C ARG A 40 2.30 19.56 -0.95
N ALA A 41 1.03 19.79 -0.59
CA ALA A 41 -0.08 19.82 -1.54
C ALA A 41 0.10 20.92 -2.59
N ARG A 42 0.51 22.13 -2.19
CA ARG A 42 0.81 23.22 -3.14
C ARG A 42 1.94 22.86 -4.10
N ALA A 43 3.00 22.21 -3.60
CA ALA A 43 4.13 21.80 -4.44
C ALA A 43 3.72 20.73 -5.46
N ASP A 44 2.96 19.72 -5.03
CA ASP A 44 2.45 18.68 -5.92
C ASP A 44 1.44 19.26 -6.92
N TRP A 45 0.56 20.17 -6.50
CA TRP A 45 -0.37 20.86 -7.38
C TRP A 45 0.35 21.71 -8.43
N ALA A 46 1.38 22.47 -8.03
CA ALA A 46 2.20 23.26 -8.94
C ALA A 46 2.93 22.37 -9.96
N LYS A 47 3.35 21.18 -9.54
CA LYS A 47 4.06 20.21 -10.39
C LYS A 47 3.15 19.48 -11.36
N TYR A 48 2.00 18.98 -10.90
CA TYR A 48 1.15 18.08 -11.66
C TYR A 48 -0.06 18.77 -12.32
N VAL A 49 -0.54 19.88 -11.75
CA VAL A 49 -1.71 20.63 -12.24
C VAL A 49 -1.30 21.96 -12.84
N ARG A 50 -0.99 22.96 -12.00
CA ARG A 50 -0.45 24.27 -12.40
C ARG A 50 0.01 25.08 -11.18
N PRO A 51 1.01 25.97 -11.32
CA PRO A 51 1.34 26.94 -10.28
C PRO A 51 0.23 28.00 -10.14
N ILE A 52 -0.11 28.35 -8.89
CA ILE A 52 -1.04 29.45 -8.57
C ILE A 52 -0.26 30.54 -7.83
N PRO A 53 0.10 31.65 -8.50
CA PRO A 53 0.88 32.72 -7.86
C PRO A 53 0.04 33.44 -6.81
N LYS A 54 0.64 33.69 -5.63
CA LYS A 54 0.02 34.40 -4.48
C LYS A 54 -1.20 33.68 -3.87
N TYR A 55 -1.25 32.35 -3.97
CA TYR A 55 -2.29 31.53 -3.34
C TYR A 55 -2.28 31.63 -1.80
N ARG A 56 -3.47 31.70 -1.20
CA ARG A 56 -3.70 31.68 0.25
C ARG A 56 -4.80 30.67 0.57
N GLY A 57 -4.40 29.47 0.99
CA GLY A 57 -5.29 28.39 1.40
C GLY A 57 -5.44 28.28 2.92
N THR A 58 -5.32 27.06 3.46
CA THR A 58 -5.55 26.69 4.86
C THR A 58 -4.60 27.35 5.87
N LEU A 59 -3.43 27.82 5.42
CA LEU A 59 -2.36 28.27 6.32
C LEU A 59 -2.53 29.71 6.80
N GLY A 60 -2.44 29.90 8.11
CA GLY A 60 -2.43 31.19 8.79
C GLY A 60 -1.15 31.39 9.61
N PRO A 61 -0.71 32.64 9.82
CA PRO A 61 0.52 32.92 10.58
C PRO A 61 0.42 32.53 12.05
N GLU A 62 -0.78 32.64 12.63
CA GLU A 62 -1.04 32.32 14.03
C GLU A 62 -2.04 31.17 14.18
N TYR A 63 -3.05 31.11 13.31
CA TYR A 63 -4.07 30.06 13.29
C TYR A 63 -4.23 29.50 11.88
N SER A 64 -3.63 28.35 11.61
CA SER A 64 -3.93 27.55 10.41
C SER A 64 -5.28 26.82 10.61
N PHE A 65 -6.05 26.70 9.54
CA PHE A 65 -7.48 26.36 9.59
C PHE A 65 -7.75 24.99 10.22
N LEU A 66 -7.05 23.92 9.83
CA LEU A 66 -7.30 22.59 10.42
C LEU A 66 -6.84 22.50 11.86
N SER A 67 -5.75 23.21 12.21
CA SER A 67 -5.23 23.26 13.57
C SER A 67 -6.26 23.82 14.54
N VAL A 68 -7.21 24.65 14.09
CA VAL A 68 -8.29 25.20 14.94
C VAL A 68 -9.67 24.61 14.67
N CYS A 69 -9.93 24.10 13.47
CA CYS A 69 -11.22 23.48 13.10
C CYS A 69 -11.28 21.98 13.43
N ILE A 70 -10.15 21.28 13.40
CA ILE A 70 -10.00 19.87 13.80
C ILE A 70 -8.87 19.77 14.83
N PRO A 71 -9.01 20.46 15.99
CA PRO A 71 -7.92 20.61 16.95
C PRO A 71 -7.48 19.25 17.52
N GLU A 72 -8.34 18.24 17.51
CA GLU A 72 -8.04 16.87 17.93
C GLU A 72 -7.69 15.91 16.79
N CYS A 73 -7.21 16.44 15.66
CA CYS A 73 -6.63 15.60 14.63
C CYS A 73 -5.44 14.82 15.20
N ILE A 74 -5.43 13.51 14.97
CA ILE A 74 -4.35 12.61 15.33
C ILE A 74 -3.07 13.09 14.63
N PRO A 75 -1.94 13.28 15.33
CA PRO A 75 -0.73 13.89 14.77
C PRO A 75 -0.23 13.15 13.53
N GLU A 76 -0.24 11.82 13.56
CA GLU A 76 0.18 10.96 12.44
C GLU A 76 -0.70 11.12 11.19
N ARG A 77 -1.92 11.66 11.34
CA ARG A 77 -2.87 11.91 10.24
C ARG A 77 -2.90 13.38 9.81
N MET A 78 -2.43 14.30 10.66
CA MET A 78 -2.55 15.74 10.44
C MET A 78 -1.95 16.18 9.11
N GLU A 79 -0.79 15.66 8.72
CA GLU A 79 -0.16 16.05 7.45
C GLU A 79 -1.02 15.64 6.23
N ILE A 80 -1.54 14.42 6.19
CA ILE A 80 -2.32 13.96 5.04
C ILE A 80 -3.72 14.59 5.01
N VAL A 81 -4.29 14.89 6.18
CA VAL A 81 -5.55 15.64 6.31
C VAL A 81 -5.35 17.08 5.81
N ALA A 82 -4.23 17.72 6.16
CA ALA A 82 -3.85 19.03 5.65
C ALA A 82 -3.56 19.05 4.17
N TYR A 83 -2.90 18.00 3.66
CA TYR A 83 -2.73 17.81 2.23
C TYR A 83 -4.11 17.75 1.54
N GLY A 84 -5.03 16.92 2.03
CA GLY A 84 -6.37 16.78 1.44
C GLY A 84 -7.20 18.06 1.48
N ASN A 85 -7.16 18.79 2.61
CA ASN A 85 -7.85 20.06 2.77
C ASN A 85 -7.31 21.15 1.83
N GLU A 86 -5.99 21.22 1.68
CA GLU A 86 -5.38 22.19 0.77
C GLU A 86 -5.69 21.88 -0.70
N ILE A 87 -5.74 20.59 -1.08
CA ILE A 87 -6.21 20.19 -2.40
C ILE A 87 -7.67 20.60 -2.63
N ALA A 88 -8.54 20.53 -1.61
CA ALA A 88 -9.92 20.98 -1.72
C ALA A 88 -10.01 22.50 -1.99
N PHE A 89 -9.26 23.32 -1.25
CA PHE A 89 -9.19 24.77 -1.50
C PHE A 89 -8.58 25.12 -2.86
N LEU A 90 -7.53 24.42 -3.28
CA LEU A 90 -6.92 24.62 -4.60
C LEU A 90 -7.89 24.26 -5.73
N TYR A 91 -8.74 23.25 -5.53
CA TYR A 91 -9.75 22.84 -6.50
C TYR A 91 -10.90 23.86 -6.58
N ASP A 92 -11.33 24.42 -5.46
CA ASP A 92 -12.34 25.48 -5.35
C ASP A 92 -11.92 26.74 -6.13
N ASP A 93 -10.71 27.26 -5.85
CA ASP A 93 -10.13 28.42 -6.55
C ASP A 93 -10.01 28.20 -8.08
N ILE A 94 -9.88 26.95 -8.52
CA ILE A 94 -9.85 26.62 -9.94
C ILE A 94 -11.23 26.75 -10.60
N LEU A 95 -12.29 26.33 -9.90
CA LEU A 95 -13.66 26.41 -10.41
C LEU A 95 -14.13 27.86 -10.52
N ASP A 96 -13.69 28.73 -9.60
CA ASP A 96 -14.04 30.15 -9.58
C ASP A 96 -13.36 31.01 -10.67
N HIS A 97 -12.36 30.47 -11.38
CA HIS A 97 -11.50 31.24 -12.28
C HIS A 97 -11.45 30.75 -13.74
N GLU A 98 -12.21 29.72 -14.14
CA GLU A 98 -12.21 29.21 -15.53
C GLU A 98 -13.61 29.00 -16.13
N ASP A 99 -13.85 29.58 -17.32
CA ASP A 99 -15.05 29.39 -18.15
C ASP A 99 -15.15 28.00 -18.83
N SER A 100 -14.11 27.16 -18.74
CA SER A 100 -14.05 25.86 -19.40
C SER A 100 -14.12 24.71 -18.40
N THR A 101 -15.27 24.06 -18.33
CA THR A 101 -15.45 22.81 -17.59
C THR A 101 -14.78 21.64 -18.32
N PRO A 102 -14.06 20.74 -17.62
CA PRO A 102 -13.68 19.45 -18.16
C PRO A 102 -14.92 18.62 -18.49
N GLU A 103 -15.21 18.43 -19.78
CA GLU A 103 -16.19 17.44 -20.22
C GLU A 103 -15.66 16.05 -19.84
N ASP A 104 -16.40 15.31 -19.02
CA ASP A 104 -16.27 13.87 -18.78
C ASP A 104 -15.14 13.36 -17.86
N ALA A 105 -14.81 14.07 -16.79
CA ALA A 105 -13.96 13.51 -15.75
C ALA A 105 -14.76 12.58 -14.80
N ASP A 106 -14.70 11.27 -15.02
CA ASP A 106 -15.19 10.26 -14.06
C ASP A 106 -14.12 9.98 -12.98
N PHE A 107 -14.44 10.31 -11.73
CA PHE A 107 -13.60 10.10 -10.54
C PHE A 107 -14.01 8.83 -9.76
N SER A 108 -14.95 8.04 -10.29
CA SER A 108 -15.21 6.67 -9.81
C SER A 108 -13.99 5.76 -10.04
N GLY A 109 -13.28 5.98 -11.15
CA GLY A 109 -12.22 5.12 -11.65
C GLY A 109 -11.13 4.76 -10.63
N PRO A 110 -10.57 5.70 -9.83
CA PRO A 110 -9.53 5.36 -8.85
C PRO A 110 -10.05 4.56 -7.66
N LEU A 111 -11.27 4.81 -7.20
CA LEU A 111 -11.88 4.07 -6.09
C LEU A 111 -12.40 2.70 -6.56
N ASP A 112 -13.00 2.62 -7.75
CA ASP A 112 -13.48 1.38 -8.35
C ASP A 112 -12.33 0.52 -8.92
N ALA A 113 -11.21 1.10 -9.35
CA ALA A 113 -9.99 0.36 -9.67
C ALA A 113 -9.28 -0.18 -8.42
N PHE A 114 -9.40 0.51 -7.28
CA PHE A 114 -8.82 0.07 -6.00
C PHE A 114 -9.73 -0.92 -5.24
N LEU A 115 -11.06 -0.74 -5.30
CA LEU A 115 -12.05 -1.62 -4.67
C LEU A 115 -12.49 -2.81 -5.55
N GLY A 116 -12.47 -2.66 -6.88
CA GLY A 116 -12.91 -3.64 -7.86
C GLY A 116 -11.80 -4.51 -8.45
N GLY A 117 -10.60 -4.51 -7.86
CA GLY A 117 -9.48 -5.38 -8.28
C GLY A 117 -9.06 -5.25 -9.76
N SER A 118 -9.50 -4.20 -10.45
CA SER A 118 -9.37 -4.06 -11.90
C SER A 118 -8.41 -2.93 -12.25
N ARG A 119 -7.22 -3.34 -12.71
CA ARG A 119 -6.30 -2.69 -13.66
C ARG A 119 -6.75 -1.32 -14.22
N GLY A 120 -6.54 -0.25 -13.45
CA GLY A 120 -6.80 1.12 -13.90
C GLY A 120 -5.65 2.10 -13.72
N ALA A 121 -4.52 1.68 -13.14
CA ALA A 121 -3.38 2.58 -12.89
C ALA A 121 -2.29 2.54 -13.98
N GLU A 122 -2.34 1.60 -14.92
CA GLU A 122 -1.25 1.39 -15.91
C GLU A 122 -1.57 1.80 -17.36
N ASN A 123 -2.78 2.29 -17.64
CA ASN A 123 -3.12 2.88 -18.94
C ASN A 123 -3.39 4.38 -18.80
N LEU A 124 -2.36 5.15 -18.42
CA LEU A 124 -2.27 6.55 -18.80
C LEU A 124 -1.38 6.63 -20.06
N PRO A 125 -1.81 7.27 -21.16
CA PRO A 125 -1.06 7.26 -22.40
C PRO A 125 0.30 7.95 -22.20
N ASN A 126 1.38 7.19 -22.33
CA ASN A 126 2.70 7.76 -22.56
C ASN A 126 2.73 8.33 -23.98
N GLY A 127 2.73 9.66 -24.09
CA GLY A 127 3.08 10.36 -25.33
C GLY A 127 1.93 11.06 -26.05
N SER A 128 1.35 12.08 -25.43
CA SER A 128 0.83 13.26 -26.12
C SER A 128 1.26 14.48 -25.32
N HIS A 129 1.89 15.46 -25.96
CA HIS A 129 2.15 16.78 -25.37
C HIS A 129 0.83 17.54 -25.20
N THR A 130 -0.01 17.05 -24.29
CA THR A 130 -1.23 17.67 -23.78
C THR A 130 -1.38 17.21 -22.34
N THR A 131 -0.67 17.85 -21.41
CA THR A 131 -0.93 17.73 -19.97
C THR A 131 -2.34 18.25 -19.70
N SER A 132 -3.36 17.39 -19.79
CA SER A 132 -4.70 17.79 -19.39
C SER A 132 -4.69 17.98 -17.87
N LYS A 133 -5.25 19.10 -17.44
CA LYS A 133 -5.45 19.47 -16.03
C LYS A 133 -6.10 18.34 -15.23
N GLU A 134 -6.96 17.52 -15.85
CA GLU A 134 -7.59 16.36 -15.20
C GLU A 134 -6.59 15.27 -14.79
N ALA A 135 -5.56 14.99 -15.60
CA ALA A 135 -4.56 13.97 -15.29
C ALA A 135 -3.74 14.34 -14.04
N GLY A 136 -3.40 15.63 -13.90
CA GLY A 136 -2.73 16.17 -12.72
C GLY A 136 -3.59 16.08 -11.46
N ILE A 137 -4.88 16.44 -11.58
CA ILE A 137 -5.85 16.36 -10.47
C ILE A 137 -6.01 14.90 -10.02
N LYS A 138 -6.11 13.94 -10.95
CA LYS A 138 -6.16 12.50 -10.61
C LYS A 138 -4.94 12.06 -9.82
N GLN A 139 -3.75 12.56 -10.16
CA GLN A 139 -2.50 12.18 -9.50
C GLN A 139 -2.43 12.67 -8.04
N VAL A 140 -2.84 13.91 -7.76
CA VAL A 140 -2.84 14.45 -6.39
C VAL A 140 -3.90 13.77 -5.51
N PHE A 141 -5.06 13.43 -6.06
CA PHE A 141 -6.11 12.69 -5.35
C PHE A 141 -5.73 11.22 -5.09
N LEU A 142 -5.10 10.55 -6.05
CA LEU A 142 -4.62 9.17 -5.87
C LEU A 142 -3.61 9.08 -4.73
N LYS A 143 -2.71 10.08 -4.64
CA LYS A 143 -1.73 10.20 -3.57
C LYS A 143 -2.40 10.37 -2.20
N LEU A 144 -3.39 11.28 -2.09
CA LEU A 144 -4.21 11.46 -0.89
C LEU A 144 -4.86 10.15 -0.44
N VAL A 145 -5.55 9.46 -1.35
CA VAL A 145 -6.25 8.19 -1.08
C VAL A 145 -5.28 7.10 -0.62
N THR A 146 -4.15 6.96 -1.31
CA THR A 146 -3.15 5.93 -1.02
C THR A 146 -2.56 6.10 0.38
N GLU A 147 -2.16 7.31 0.74
CA GLU A 147 -1.59 7.59 2.07
C GLU A 147 -2.62 7.44 3.19
N MET A 148 -3.88 7.84 2.97
CA MET A 148 -4.95 7.60 3.94
C MET A 148 -5.15 6.09 4.19
N LEU A 149 -5.14 5.27 3.13
CA LEU A 149 -5.28 3.81 3.24
C LEU A 149 -4.11 3.12 3.93
N ILE A 150 -2.89 3.65 3.76
CA ILE A 150 -1.68 3.17 4.46
C ILE A 150 -1.80 3.44 5.96
N LEU A 151 -2.29 4.63 6.35
CA LEU A 151 -2.37 5.05 7.74
C LEU A 151 -3.50 4.36 8.52
N ASP A 152 -4.70 4.25 7.94
CA ASP A 152 -5.83 3.53 8.54
C ASP A 152 -6.83 3.11 7.47
N ARG A 153 -6.68 1.86 6.99
CA ARG A 153 -7.51 1.31 5.91
C ARG A 153 -9.00 1.37 6.22
N GLU A 154 -9.41 1.02 7.44
CA GLU A 154 -10.83 0.93 7.80
C GLU A 154 -11.48 2.33 7.83
N CYS A 155 -10.82 3.30 8.45
CA CYS A 155 -11.30 4.68 8.52
C CYS A 155 -11.23 5.39 7.16
N ALA A 156 -10.19 5.09 6.37
CA ALA A 156 -10.02 5.61 5.02
C ALA A 156 -11.15 5.15 4.09
N LEU A 157 -11.54 3.87 4.10
CA LEU A 157 -12.59 3.36 3.22
C LEU A 157 -13.94 4.09 3.40
N ASN A 158 -14.31 4.42 4.64
CA ASN A 158 -15.51 5.20 4.93
C ASN A 158 -15.39 6.65 4.41
N SER A 159 -14.23 7.27 4.60
CA SER A 159 -13.96 8.66 4.23
C SER A 159 -13.84 8.84 2.71
N ILE A 160 -13.20 7.90 2.02
CA ILE A 160 -12.98 7.94 0.57
C ILE A 160 -14.31 7.76 -0.19
N SER A 161 -15.23 6.93 0.32
CA SER A 161 -16.57 6.81 -0.28
C SER A 161 -17.33 8.14 -0.28
N ILE A 162 -17.14 8.98 0.74
CA ILE A 162 -17.78 10.28 0.88
C ILE A 162 -17.08 11.31 -0.02
N LEU A 163 -15.74 11.35 -0.02
CA LEU A 163 -14.95 12.21 -0.91
C LEU A 163 -15.22 11.93 -2.40
N THR A 164 -15.40 10.66 -2.77
CA THR A 164 -15.69 10.26 -4.16
C THR A 164 -17.10 10.67 -4.58
N ARG A 165 -18.08 10.63 -3.67
CA ARG A 165 -19.43 11.11 -3.96
C ARG A 165 -19.44 12.64 -4.11
N TRP A 166 -18.72 13.34 -3.24
CA TRP A 166 -18.61 14.79 -3.27
C TRP A 166 -17.95 15.33 -4.53
N THR A 167 -16.80 14.76 -4.93
CA THR A 167 -16.12 15.12 -6.19
C THR A 167 -17.05 14.96 -7.39
N LYS A 168 -17.77 13.83 -7.50
CA LYS A 168 -18.80 13.62 -8.53
C LYS A 168 -19.91 14.68 -8.50
N SER A 169 -20.39 15.06 -7.31
CA SER A 169 -21.41 16.11 -7.16
C SER A 169 -20.89 17.48 -7.62
N LEU A 170 -19.68 17.88 -7.21
CA LEU A 170 -19.05 19.15 -7.62
C LEU A 170 -18.93 19.29 -9.14
N MET A 171 -18.54 18.22 -9.83
CA MET A 171 -18.45 18.24 -11.29
C MET A 171 -19.81 18.33 -11.99
N SER A 172 -20.86 17.75 -11.40
CA SER A 172 -22.21 17.90 -11.95
C SER A 172 -22.84 19.26 -11.65
N LEU A 173 -22.43 19.93 -10.57
CA LEU A 173 -22.91 21.25 -10.15
C LEU A 173 -22.20 22.41 -10.87
N SER A 174 -20.92 22.25 -11.24
CA SER A 174 -20.15 23.23 -12.05
C SER A 174 -20.74 23.53 -13.45
N LYS A 175 -21.81 22.82 -13.84
CA LYS A 175 -22.49 22.99 -15.14
C LYS A 175 -23.62 24.05 -15.13
N LYS A 176 -23.98 24.66 -13.99
CA LYS A 176 -24.98 25.75 -13.93
C LYS A 176 -24.66 26.75 -12.81
N PRO A 177 -24.68 28.07 -13.07
CA PRO A 177 -24.69 29.06 -11.98
C PRO A 177 -25.95 28.81 -11.13
N VAL A 178 -25.76 28.54 -9.85
CA VAL A 178 -26.84 28.04 -9.00
C VAL A 178 -27.77 29.19 -8.59
N VAL A 179 -27.33 30.45 -8.74
CA VAL A 179 -28.04 31.64 -8.21
C VAL A 179 -29.08 32.26 -9.13
N GLU A 180 -29.26 31.81 -10.38
CA GLU A 180 -30.37 32.32 -11.21
C GLU A 180 -31.79 32.01 -10.64
N GLY A 181 -31.92 31.41 -9.45
CA GLY A 181 -33.21 31.12 -8.82
C GLY A 181 -33.34 31.30 -7.30
N TYR A 182 -32.31 31.71 -6.54
CA TYR A 182 -32.44 31.84 -5.08
C TYR A 182 -32.95 33.21 -4.66
N THR A 183 -34.12 33.23 -4.03
CA THR A 183 -34.76 34.49 -3.56
C THR A 183 -34.78 34.62 -2.05
N THR A 184 -34.46 33.55 -1.31
CA THR A 184 -34.41 33.53 0.15
C THR A 184 -33.23 32.75 0.68
N LEU A 185 -32.79 33.08 1.90
CA LEU A 185 -31.69 32.39 2.56
C LEU A 185 -31.98 30.90 2.81
N ASP A 186 -33.23 30.55 3.10
CA ASP A 186 -33.66 29.15 3.33
C ASP A 186 -33.57 28.29 2.05
N GLN A 187 -33.72 28.89 0.87
CA GLN A 187 -33.51 28.21 -0.41
C GLN A 187 -32.01 28.05 -0.72
N TYR A 188 -31.20 29.01 -0.30
CA TYR A 188 -29.77 29.08 -0.57
C TYR A 188 -28.94 28.10 0.28
N LEU A 189 -29.21 28.01 1.59
CA LEU A 189 -28.36 27.28 2.54
C LEU A 189 -28.25 25.76 2.30
N PRO A 190 -29.35 25.00 2.07
CA PRO A 190 -29.23 23.55 1.85
C PRO A 190 -28.37 23.14 0.65
N PRO A 191 -28.54 23.71 -0.57
CA PRO A 191 -27.67 23.37 -1.70
C PRO A 191 -26.25 23.94 -1.54
N ARG A 192 -26.08 25.10 -0.89
CA ARG A 192 -24.75 25.66 -0.59
C ARG A 192 -23.94 24.78 0.36
N MET A 193 -24.59 24.02 1.25
CA MET A 193 -23.93 23.08 2.16
C MET A 193 -23.20 21.95 1.42
N ASP A 194 -23.78 21.42 0.35
CA ASP A 194 -23.12 20.39 -0.46
C ASP A 194 -21.97 20.98 -1.33
N LEU A 195 -22.05 22.26 -1.66
CA LEU A 195 -21.06 22.99 -2.47
C LEU A 195 -19.82 23.40 -1.68
N ILE A 196 -19.97 23.91 -0.45
CA ILE A 196 -18.87 24.48 0.34
C ILE A 196 -17.92 23.45 0.98
N GLY A 197 -18.12 22.16 0.66
CA GLY A 197 -17.23 21.10 1.11
C GLY A 197 -17.63 20.40 2.41
N GLU A 198 -18.88 20.47 2.87
CA GLU A 198 -19.33 19.67 4.05
C GLU A 198 -18.96 18.19 3.95
N PRO A 199 -19.13 17.50 2.80
CA PRO A 199 -18.73 16.11 2.69
C PRO A 199 -17.22 15.90 2.82
N ALA A 200 -16.41 16.86 2.33
CA ALA A 200 -14.96 16.80 2.42
C ALA A 200 -14.49 17.03 3.86
N VAL A 201 -15.06 18.03 4.55
CA VAL A 201 -14.80 18.31 5.98
C VAL A 201 -15.24 17.13 6.84
N PHE A 202 -16.40 16.54 6.58
CA PHE A 202 -16.89 15.36 7.29
C PHE A 202 -15.94 14.18 7.08
N ALA A 203 -15.56 13.87 5.84
CA ALA A 203 -14.68 12.75 5.53
C ALA A 203 -13.26 12.92 6.12
N LEU A 204 -12.65 14.08 5.90
CA LEU A 204 -11.31 14.39 6.42
C LEU A 204 -11.31 14.50 7.95
N GLY A 205 -12.37 15.02 8.54
CA GLY A 205 -12.55 15.09 9.99
C GLY A 205 -12.74 13.71 10.63
N THR A 206 -13.58 12.85 10.06
CA THR A 206 -13.71 11.47 10.56
C THR A 206 -12.40 10.72 10.43
N PHE A 207 -11.68 10.89 9.31
CA PHE A 207 -10.37 10.28 9.13
C PHE A 207 -9.33 10.81 10.11
N GLY A 208 -9.19 12.13 10.22
CA GLY A 208 -8.20 12.80 11.05
C GLY A 208 -8.38 12.50 12.54
N MET A 209 -9.63 12.33 12.99
CA MET A 209 -9.95 12.02 14.39
C MET A 209 -10.09 10.51 14.64
N GLY A 210 -9.97 9.67 13.62
CA GLY A 210 -10.09 8.20 13.73
C GLY A 210 -11.49 7.70 14.06
N LEU A 211 -12.52 8.44 13.67
CA LEU A 211 -13.93 8.13 13.95
C LEU A 211 -14.47 7.09 12.96
N LYS A 212 -15.14 6.06 13.48
CA LYS A 212 -15.71 4.96 12.70
C LYS A 212 -17.23 4.99 12.78
N ILE A 213 -17.81 6.05 12.19
CA ILE A 213 -19.26 6.24 12.18
C ILE A 213 -19.94 5.12 11.37
N PRO A 214 -20.89 4.37 11.94
CA PRO A 214 -21.62 3.34 11.21
C PRO A 214 -22.36 3.91 10.00
N LYS A 215 -22.41 3.16 8.88
CA LYS A 215 -23.04 3.62 7.63
C LYS A 215 -24.51 4.06 7.81
N ASN A 216 -25.25 3.41 8.69
CA ASN A 216 -26.65 3.74 9.01
C ASN A 216 -26.81 5.00 9.88
N GLU A 217 -25.72 5.53 10.44
CA GLU A 217 -25.72 6.76 11.24
C GLU A 217 -25.22 8.00 10.48
N VAL A 218 -24.52 7.83 9.35
CA VAL A 218 -23.97 8.94 8.56
C VAL A 218 -25.02 10.02 8.25
N GLU A 219 -26.19 9.63 7.75
CA GLU A 219 -27.27 10.58 7.44
C GLU A 219 -27.86 11.25 8.70
N LYS A 220 -27.86 10.53 9.84
CA LYS A 220 -28.25 11.12 11.12
C LYS A 220 -27.23 12.16 11.57
N CYS A 221 -25.93 11.86 11.48
CA CYS A 221 -24.85 12.78 11.81
C CYS A 221 -24.89 14.05 10.95
N ARG A 222 -25.17 13.94 9.64
CA ARG A 222 -25.36 15.11 8.76
C ARG A 222 -26.55 15.98 9.21
N LYS A 223 -27.68 15.36 9.55
CA LYS A 223 -28.86 16.10 10.07
C LYS A 223 -28.57 16.81 11.39
N LEU A 224 -27.81 16.18 12.28
CA LEU A 224 -27.44 16.76 13.58
C LEU A 224 -26.44 17.93 13.45
N SER A 225 -25.55 17.87 12.46
CA SER A 225 -24.53 18.91 12.20
C SER A 225 -25.01 20.01 11.25
N ARG A 226 -26.16 19.85 10.59
CA ARG A 226 -26.68 20.78 9.56
C ARG A 226 -26.66 22.25 9.98
N VAL A 227 -27.14 22.57 11.18
CA VAL A 227 -27.18 23.95 11.66
C VAL A 227 -25.79 24.52 11.95
N ALA A 228 -24.81 23.67 12.34
CA ALA A 228 -23.41 24.10 12.45
C ALA A 228 -22.84 24.46 11.08
N PHE A 229 -23.12 23.64 10.06
CA PHE A 229 -22.68 23.94 8.69
C PHE A 229 -23.33 25.20 8.12
N PHE A 230 -24.60 25.47 8.45
CA PHE A 230 -25.23 26.74 8.08
C PHE A 230 -24.51 27.94 8.72
N ALA A 231 -24.11 27.84 9.99
CA ALA A 231 -23.30 28.88 10.62
C ALA A 231 -21.94 29.08 9.91
N LEU A 232 -21.25 27.99 9.56
CA LEU A 232 -19.97 28.03 8.86
C LEU A 232 -20.08 28.64 7.44
N ILE A 233 -21.12 28.27 6.68
CA ILE A 233 -21.40 28.85 5.36
C ILE A 233 -21.58 30.36 5.48
N LEU A 234 -22.42 30.80 6.41
CA LEU A 234 -22.69 32.22 6.60
C LEU A 234 -21.45 32.99 7.07
N GLN A 235 -20.62 32.38 7.93
CA GLN A 235 -19.34 32.96 8.34
C GLN A 235 -18.39 33.10 7.15
N ASN A 236 -18.25 32.06 6.31
CA ASN A 236 -17.44 32.11 5.11
C ASN A 236 -17.93 33.23 4.17
N ASP A 237 -19.20 33.19 3.76
CA ASP A 237 -19.81 34.18 2.87
C ASP A 237 -19.71 35.62 3.42
N LEU A 238 -19.78 35.80 4.75
CA LEU A 238 -19.63 37.10 5.39
C LEU A 238 -18.20 37.64 5.28
N PHE A 239 -17.18 36.80 5.56
CA PHE A 239 -15.78 37.23 5.57
C PHE A 239 -15.11 37.17 4.19
N SER A 240 -15.63 36.37 3.26
CA SER A 240 -15.18 36.31 1.87
C SER A 240 -15.87 37.36 0.97
N TRP A 241 -16.91 38.04 1.48
CA TRP A 241 -17.72 39.02 0.74
C TRP A 241 -16.89 39.99 -0.10
N ASP A 242 -15.93 40.71 0.50
CA ASP A 242 -15.19 41.75 -0.23
C ASP A 242 -14.38 41.15 -1.39
N ARG A 243 -13.81 39.96 -1.20
CA ARG A 243 -13.05 39.22 -2.22
C ARG A 243 -13.98 38.79 -3.35
N GLU A 244 -15.08 38.10 -3.02
CA GLU A 244 -16.02 37.53 -3.97
C GLU A 244 -16.80 38.60 -4.73
N TYR A 245 -17.23 39.66 -4.04
CA TYR A 245 -17.88 40.80 -4.66
C TYR A 245 -16.95 41.52 -5.63
N THR A 246 -15.69 41.74 -5.26
CA THR A 246 -14.69 42.33 -6.18
C THR A 246 -14.45 41.44 -7.39
N ALA A 247 -14.37 40.11 -7.20
CA ALA A 247 -14.22 39.15 -8.30
C ALA A 247 -15.44 39.19 -9.25
N ALA A 248 -16.67 39.18 -8.72
CA ALA A 248 -17.89 39.24 -9.53
C ALA A 248 -18.03 40.56 -10.31
N GLN A 249 -17.62 41.69 -9.72
CA GLN A 249 -17.57 42.99 -10.40
C GLN A 249 -16.58 42.98 -11.57
N ASN A 250 -15.40 42.38 -11.39
CA ASN A 250 -14.38 42.29 -12.45
C ASN A 250 -14.80 41.36 -13.61
N SER A 251 -15.63 40.36 -13.32
CA SER A 251 -16.13 39.38 -14.31
C SER A 251 -17.49 39.74 -14.93
N ASN A 252 -18.03 40.94 -14.67
CA ASN A 252 -19.35 41.39 -15.15
C ASN A 252 -20.52 40.43 -14.83
N GLN A 253 -20.44 39.69 -13.72
CA GLN A 253 -21.50 38.77 -13.32
C GLN A 253 -22.72 39.53 -12.77
N SER A 254 -23.93 39.15 -13.19
CA SER A 254 -25.20 39.77 -12.77
C SER A 254 -25.70 39.28 -11.40
N SER A 255 -25.10 38.22 -10.86
CA SER A 255 -25.50 37.59 -9.60
C SER A 255 -24.27 37.04 -8.88
N LEU A 256 -24.30 37.04 -7.54
CA LEU A 256 -23.21 36.53 -6.72
C LEU A 256 -23.67 35.37 -5.82
N GLU A 257 -22.90 34.28 -5.82
CA GLU A 257 -23.05 33.09 -4.97
C GLU A 257 -22.59 33.35 -3.53
N ASN A 258 -23.33 34.22 -2.84
CA ASN A 258 -23.01 34.64 -1.48
C ASN A 258 -24.27 35.00 -0.69
N ALA A 259 -24.37 34.56 0.57
CA ALA A 259 -25.50 34.80 1.46
C ALA A 259 -25.81 36.29 1.67
N VAL A 260 -24.80 37.16 1.71
CA VAL A 260 -25.00 38.61 1.83
C VAL A 260 -25.72 39.15 0.61
N TRP A 261 -25.37 38.68 -0.60
CA TRP A 261 -26.08 39.03 -1.83
C TRP A 261 -27.53 38.54 -1.80
N VAL A 262 -27.76 37.29 -1.42
CA VAL A 262 -29.12 36.72 -1.31
C VAL A 262 -29.98 37.52 -0.32
N LEU A 263 -29.43 37.89 0.84
CA LEU A 263 -30.12 38.69 1.85
C LEU A 263 -30.46 40.11 1.34
N MET A 264 -29.55 40.73 0.57
CA MET A 264 -29.85 42.00 -0.10
C MET A 264 -31.03 41.86 -1.06
N GLN A 265 -31.10 40.74 -1.80
CA GLN A 265 -32.21 40.49 -2.74
C GLN A 265 -33.53 40.13 -2.04
N GLU A 266 -33.47 39.32 -0.99
CA GLU A 266 -34.63 38.86 -0.22
C GLU A 266 -35.32 40.04 0.48
N TYR A 267 -34.55 40.86 1.18
CA TYR A 267 -35.08 41.94 2.02
C TYR A 267 -35.05 43.32 1.36
N LYS A 268 -34.46 43.44 0.16
CA LYS A 268 -34.27 44.72 -0.56
C LYS A 268 -33.56 45.77 0.30
N ILE A 269 -32.44 45.37 0.88
CA ILE A 269 -31.62 46.16 1.80
C ILE A 269 -30.20 46.36 1.29
N ASP A 270 -29.49 47.32 1.89
CA ASP A 270 -28.06 47.53 1.65
C ASP A 270 -27.18 46.43 2.27
N VAL A 271 -25.91 46.42 1.85
CA VAL A 271 -24.91 45.44 2.28
C VAL A 271 -24.67 45.44 3.79
N GLN A 272 -24.68 46.60 4.45
CA GLN A 272 -24.41 46.69 5.89
C GLN A 272 -25.53 46.01 6.68
N ARG A 273 -26.78 46.25 6.30
CA ARG A 273 -27.94 45.60 6.90
C ARG A 273 -27.96 44.11 6.60
N ALA A 274 -27.62 43.69 5.38
CA ALA A 274 -27.54 42.28 5.02
C ALA A 274 -26.45 41.55 5.82
N GLN A 275 -25.26 42.15 5.97
CA GLN A 275 -24.19 41.62 6.83
C GLN A 275 -24.64 41.51 8.29
N GLN A 276 -25.38 42.49 8.81
CA GLN A 276 -25.90 42.42 10.18
C GLN A 276 -26.94 41.30 10.36
N ILE A 277 -27.84 41.09 9.39
CA ILE A 277 -28.78 39.97 9.42
C ILE A 277 -28.02 38.65 9.37
N CYS A 278 -27.01 38.55 8.50
CA CYS A 278 -26.14 37.37 8.39
C CYS A 278 -25.47 37.05 9.74
N ARG A 279 -24.86 38.04 10.40
CA ARG A 279 -24.27 37.93 11.74
C ARG A 279 -25.27 37.43 12.78
N ASN A 280 -26.49 37.97 12.79
CA ASN A 280 -27.53 37.53 13.72
C ASN A 280 -27.93 36.06 13.48
N ARG A 281 -27.98 35.65 12.21
CA ARG A 281 -28.34 34.28 11.83
C ARG A 281 -27.24 33.27 12.17
N ILE A 282 -25.97 33.65 12.03
CA ILE A 282 -24.82 32.88 12.53
C ILE A 282 -24.98 32.60 14.02
N LYS A 283 -25.20 33.64 14.84
CA LYS A 283 -25.37 33.50 16.30
C LYS A 283 -26.53 32.57 16.66
N GLN A 284 -27.64 32.68 15.95
CA GLN A 284 -28.79 31.80 16.13
C GLN A 284 -28.43 30.34 15.84
N TYR A 285 -27.82 30.04 14.69
CA TYR A 285 -27.48 28.66 14.34
C TYR A 285 -26.43 28.05 15.26
N VAL A 286 -25.46 28.83 15.74
CA VAL A 286 -24.51 28.38 16.77
C VAL A 286 -25.25 28.02 18.07
N SER A 287 -26.16 28.87 18.52
CA SER A 287 -26.97 28.58 19.71
C SER A 287 -27.86 27.34 19.52
N GLU A 288 -28.47 27.17 18.35
CA GLU A 288 -29.28 25.99 18.03
C GLU A 288 -28.42 24.72 18.02
N TYR A 289 -27.22 24.77 17.44
CA TYR A 289 -26.31 23.64 17.43
C TYR A 289 -25.87 23.24 18.83
N LEU A 290 -25.56 24.19 19.71
CA LEU A 290 -25.24 23.90 21.12
C LEU A 290 -26.39 23.17 21.83
N GLN A 291 -27.64 23.51 21.52
CA GLN A 291 -28.80 22.77 22.04
C GLN A 291 -28.88 21.35 21.47
N VAL A 292 -28.57 21.15 20.19
CA VAL A 292 -28.49 19.82 19.58
C VAL A 292 -27.43 18.98 20.29
N VAL A 293 -26.23 19.53 20.52
CA VAL A 293 -25.14 18.86 21.24
C VAL A 293 -25.60 18.42 22.64
N GLN A 294 -26.27 19.29 23.40
CA GLN A 294 -26.79 18.92 24.72
C GLN A 294 -27.84 17.81 24.68
N LYS A 295 -28.72 17.81 23.67
CA LYS A 295 -29.75 16.76 23.49
C LYS A 295 -29.11 15.41 23.15
N VAL A 296 -28.15 15.40 22.22
CA VAL A 296 -27.48 14.19 21.71
C VAL A 296 -26.54 13.56 22.75
N LYS A 297 -26.01 14.35 23.69
CA LYS A 297 -25.11 13.89 24.76
C LYS A 297 -25.68 12.74 25.61
N HIS A 298 -26.99 12.55 25.62
CA HIS A 298 -27.69 11.51 26.38
C HIS A 298 -28.50 10.55 25.50
N ASP A 299 -28.34 10.62 24.17
CA ASP A 299 -29.05 9.76 23.23
C ASP A 299 -28.31 8.44 23.04
N ASP A 300 -28.74 7.40 23.76
CA ASP A 300 -28.07 6.10 23.71
C ASP A 300 -28.24 5.32 22.40
N THR A 301 -29.01 5.86 21.44
CA THR A 301 -29.27 5.26 20.14
C THR A 301 -28.25 5.59 19.06
N LEU A 302 -27.31 6.52 19.32
CA LEU A 302 -26.21 6.87 18.42
C LEU A 302 -24.92 6.14 18.81
N SER A 303 -23.93 5.99 17.95
CA SER A 303 -22.63 5.43 18.34
C SER A 303 -21.87 6.34 19.32
N LEU A 304 -20.86 5.82 20.03
CA LEU A 304 -20.00 6.64 20.88
C LEU A 304 -19.27 7.73 20.05
N ASP A 305 -18.85 7.38 18.84
CA ASP A 305 -18.28 8.30 17.85
C ASP A 305 -19.32 9.33 17.36
N GLY A 306 -20.61 8.99 17.38
CA GLY A 306 -21.73 9.90 17.13
C GLY A 306 -22.20 10.74 18.34
N ARG A 307 -21.82 10.39 19.58
CA ARG A 307 -22.25 11.03 20.85
C ARG A 307 -21.18 11.87 21.59
N ASN A 308 -19.91 11.63 21.31
CA ASN A 308 -18.69 11.80 22.12
C ASN A 308 -18.70 12.55 23.49
N LYS A 309 -18.27 11.84 24.56
CA LYS A 309 -18.05 12.26 25.99
C LYS A 309 -16.56 12.14 26.45
N THR A 310 -16.25 12.82 27.56
CA THR A 310 -15.01 13.27 28.31
C THR A 310 -13.97 12.27 28.90
N CYS A 311 -12.70 12.69 29.22
CA CYS A 311 -11.89 12.38 30.47
C CYS A 311 -10.46 13.05 30.57
N PRO A 312 -9.84 13.28 31.78
CA PRO A 312 -8.68 14.17 32.04
C PRO A 312 -7.40 13.54 32.64
N ARG A 313 -6.20 14.14 32.44
CA ARG A 313 -5.03 13.93 33.31
C ARG A 313 -3.97 15.05 33.22
N TYR A 314 -3.88 15.79 34.32
CA TYR A 314 -2.89 16.79 34.79
C TYR A 314 -1.44 16.65 34.26
N HIS A 315 -0.73 17.75 33.96
CA HIS A 315 0.60 18.13 34.54
C HIS A 315 1.11 19.51 34.03
N PRO A 316 1.28 20.56 34.88
CA PRO A 316 1.30 21.98 34.44
C PRO A 316 2.67 22.68 34.22
N GLU A 317 3.81 21.99 34.13
CA GLU A 317 5.09 22.64 34.47
C GLU A 317 6.11 22.91 33.32
N VAL A 318 5.78 22.77 32.02
CA VAL A 318 6.85 22.70 30.98
C VAL A 318 6.72 23.72 29.84
N PHE A 319 7.81 24.49 29.64
CA PHE A 319 8.01 25.47 28.57
C PHE A 319 8.90 24.96 27.43
N LEU A 320 8.89 25.72 26.33
CA LEU A 320 9.54 25.50 25.03
C LEU A 320 11.03 25.14 25.15
N ASN A 321 11.45 24.17 24.34
CA ASN A 321 12.79 23.62 24.40
C ASN A 321 13.71 24.25 23.34
N PRO A 322 15.04 24.21 23.55
CA PRO A 322 16.02 24.82 22.66
C PRO A 322 15.97 24.35 21.19
N LYS A 323 15.30 23.23 20.89
CA LYS A 323 15.16 22.69 19.52
C LYS A 323 14.28 23.59 18.65
N GLN A 324 13.31 24.27 19.24
CA GLN A 324 12.50 25.28 18.57
C GLN A 324 13.32 26.55 18.30
N LEU A 325 14.21 26.94 19.21
CA LEU A 325 15.16 28.04 19.01
C LEU A 325 16.28 27.70 18.01
N ASP A 326 16.60 26.42 17.88
CA ASP A 326 17.62 25.88 16.99
C ASP A 326 17.11 25.70 15.55
N TRP A 327 15.91 25.15 15.37
CA TRP A 327 15.25 25.06 14.05
C TRP A 327 14.91 26.45 13.49
N LEU A 328 14.64 27.43 14.36
CA LEU A 328 14.51 28.83 13.98
C LEU A 328 15.81 29.41 13.40
N ARG A 329 16.98 28.91 13.82
CA ARG A 329 18.29 29.45 13.43
C ARG A 329 18.95 28.69 12.30
N ASN A 330 18.70 27.38 12.20
CA ASN A 330 19.51 26.46 11.40
C ASN A 330 18.70 25.71 10.32
N GLY A 331 17.40 26.02 10.18
CA GLY A 331 16.50 25.33 9.26
C GLY A 331 15.94 24.04 9.85
N VAL A 332 14.75 23.66 9.36
CA VAL A 332 14.02 22.48 9.83
C VAL A 332 14.63 21.21 9.19
N PRO A 333 14.92 20.14 9.94
CA PRO A 333 15.39 18.88 9.38
C PRO A 333 14.37 18.31 8.38
N GLY A 334 14.87 17.78 7.25
CA GLY A 334 14.03 17.18 6.22
C GLY A 334 13.19 16.00 6.75
N THR A 335 12.00 15.84 6.18
CA THR A 335 11.09 14.75 6.50
C THR A 335 11.70 13.39 6.22
N VAL A 336 11.49 12.49 7.16
CA VAL A 336 11.60 11.05 6.98
C VAL A 336 10.63 10.62 5.88
N GLY A 337 11.20 10.22 4.74
CA GLY A 337 10.71 9.21 3.79
C GLY A 337 9.35 9.43 3.12
N LEU A 338 9.38 9.85 1.84
CA LEU A 338 8.66 9.20 0.74
C LEU A 338 9.15 9.81 -0.60
N PRO A 339 9.99 9.11 -1.41
CA PRO A 339 10.40 9.62 -2.71
C PRO A 339 9.44 9.17 -3.82
N LEU A 340 8.67 10.13 -4.36
CA LEU A 340 8.14 10.07 -5.72
C LEU A 340 9.23 10.52 -6.68
N SER A 341 9.84 9.57 -7.41
CA SER A 341 10.70 9.87 -8.56
C SER A 341 10.14 9.22 -9.82
N SER A 342 9.73 10.07 -10.76
CA SER A 342 9.44 9.72 -12.15
C SER A 342 10.74 9.85 -12.95
N PRO A 343 11.13 8.87 -13.79
CA PRO A 343 12.22 9.05 -14.74
C PRO A 343 11.69 9.53 -16.11
N SER A 344 12.39 10.45 -16.75
CA SER A 344 12.23 10.79 -18.16
C SER A 344 13.58 10.71 -18.86
N SER A 345 13.55 10.16 -20.09
CA SER A 345 14.62 10.09 -21.11
C SER A 345 15.76 9.11 -20.77
N VAL A 346 16.32 8.27 -21.65
CA VAL A 346 16.65 8.30 -23.10
C VAL A 346 16.80 6.80 -23.52
N ILE A 347 16.40 6.25 -24.66
CA ILE A 347 17.08 6.19 -25.98
C ILE A 347 16.25 5.28 -26.89
N ALA A 348 16.12 5.69 -28.16
CA ALA A 348 15.54 4.97 -29.26
C ALA A 348 16.46 3.84 -29.79
N SER A 349 15.88 2.72 -30.25
CA SER A 349 16.43 1.98 -31.39
C SER A 349 15.46 0.94 -31.97
N SER A 350 15.10 1.16 -33.24
CA SER A 350 14.87 0.21 -34.34
C SER A 350 13.88 -0.96 -34.19
N SER A 351 12.80 -0.84 -34.98
CA SER A 351 11.96 -1.91 -35.53
C SER A 351 12.76 -2.98 -36.31
N PRO A 352 12.18 -4.15 -36.63
CA PRO A 352 11.34 -4.21 -37.84
C PRO A 352 10.05 -5.03 -37.72
N ASN A 353 9.01 -4.50 -38.39
CA ASN A 353 7.93 -5.14 -39.12
C ASN A 353 7.70 -6.66 -38.95
N VAL A 354 6.51 -7.01 -38.44
CA VAL A 354 5.69 -8.09 -39.01
C VAL A 354 4.23 -7.64 -39.05
N SER A 355 3.82 -7.17 -40.23
CA SER A 355 2.42 -7.09 -40.64
C SER A 355 1.98 -8.45 -41.15
N SER A 356 0.93 -9.06 -40.58
CA SER A 356 -0.20 -9.60 -41.35
C SER A 356 -1.13 -10.46 -40.50
N SER A 357 -2.42 -10.14 -40.63
CA SER A 357 -3.55 -11.07 -40.71
C SER A 357 -3.89 -11.95 -39.51
N ILE A 358 -4.81 -11.46 -38.65
CA ILE A 358 -5.96 -12.25 -38.19
C ILE A 358 -7.19 -11.33 -38.22
N SER A 359 -7.76 -11.15 -39.41
CA SER A 359 -9.18 -10.86 -39.58
C SER A 359 -9.91 -12.21 -39.61
N ASN A 360 -11.12 -12.25 -39.04
CA ASN A 360 -12.06 -13.37 -39.01
C ASN A 360 -11.88 -14.38 -37.86
N ARG A 361 -12.48 -14.05 -36.71
CA ARG A 361 -13.27 -14.98 -35.86
C ARG A 361 -14.10 -14.16 -34.85
N LEU A 362 -15.02 -13.35 -35.39
CA LEU A 362 -16.16 -12.84 -34.65
C LEU A 362 -17.39 -13.55 -35.21
N SER A 363 -17.68 -14.72 -34.66
CA SER A 363 -18.96 -15.38 -34.87
C SER A 363 -19.39 -16.04 -33.56
N SER A 364 -20.57 -15.63 -33.11
CA SER A 364 -21.42 -16.19 -32.05
C SER A 364 -20.90 -16.18 -30.61
N SER A 365 -21.10 -15.06 -29.92
CA SER A 365 -21.67 -15.10 -28.58
C SER A 365 -22.83 -14.12 -28.51
N THR A 366 -24.04 -14.67 -28.50
CA THR A 366 -25.26 -13.95 -28.19
C THR A 366 -25.14 -13.43 -26.75
N HIS A 367 -24.95 -12.13 -26.57
CA HIS A 367 -25.26 -11.48 -25.30
C HIS A 367 -26.76 -11.67 -25.06
N SER A 368 -27.13 -12.64 -24.23
CA SER A 368 -28.48 -12.69 -23.67
C SER A 368 -28.68 -11.41 -22.87
N ALA A 369 -29.64 -10.60 -23.30
CA ALA A 369 -30.10 -9.46 -22.53
C ALA A 369 -30.45 -9.91 -21.10
N ILE A 370 -29.84 -9.28 -20.10
CA ILE A 370 -30.19 -9.50 -18.69
C ILE A 370 -31.67 -9.10 -18.55
N PRO A 371 -32.56 -9.98 -18.06
CA PRO A 371 -33.97 -9.62 -17.89
C PRO A 371 -34.07 -8.53 -16.83
N LEU A 372 -34.78 -7.45 -17.13
CA LEU A 372 -35.23 -6.48 -16.13
C LEU A 372 -36.06 -7.24 -15.08
N ILE A 373 -35.56 -7.30 -13.85
CA ILE A 373 -36.22 -7.95 -12.71
C ILE A 373 -37.56 -7.24 -12.47
N GLN A 374 -38.67 -7.89 -12.83
CA GLN A 374 -40.02 -7.34 -12.74
C GLN A 374 -40.67 -7.50 -11.35
N ASN A 375 -39.99 -8.05 -10.35
CA ASN A 375 -40.52 -8.09 -8.98
C ASN A 375 -39.42 -8.27 -7.92
N PRO A 376 -39.18 -7.29 -7.02
CA PRO A 376 -38.05 -7.33 -6.09
C PRO A 376 -38.18 -8.41 -4.99
N HIS A 377 -39.35 -9.01 -4.77
CA HIS A 377 -39.53 -10.01 -3.71
C HIS A 377 -39.11 -11.44 -4.09
N HIS A 378 -39.13 -11.81 -5.37
CA HIS A 378 -38.65 -13.14 -5.82
C HIS A 378 -37.15 -13.17 -6.13
N ALA A 379 -36.54 -12.01 -6.43
CA ALA A 379 -35.11 -11.92 -6.74
C ALA A 379 -34.18 -12.24 -5.56
N PHE A 380 -34.65 -12.11 -4.31
CA PHE A 380 -33.82 -12.42 -3.14
C PHE A 380 -33.61 -13.92 -2.94
N GLU A 381 -34.61 -14.76 -3.21
CA GLU A 381 -34.47 -16.23 -3.11
C GLU A 381 -33.55 -16.76 -4.21
N ASP A 382 -33.68 -16.27 -5.45
CA ASP A 382 -32.80 -16.67 -6.55
C ASP A 382 -31.34 -16.24 -6.33
N VAL A 383 -31.09 -15.07 -5.72
CA VAL A 383 -29.74 -14.61 -5.33
C VAL A 383 -29.20 -15.41 -4.13
N LEU A 384 -30.04 -15.79 -3.18
CA LEU A 384 -29.66 -16.63 -2.03
C LEU A 384 -29.36 -18.08 -2.43
N LEU A 385 -29.97 -18.57 -3.52
CA LEU A 385 -29.83 -19.93 -4.05
C LEU A 385 -28.87 -20.01 -5.24
N CYS A 386 -28.31 -18.88 -5.71
CA CYS A 386 -27.37 -18.85 -6.81
C CYS A 386 -26.03 -19.48 -6.38
N THR A 387 -25.87 -20.77 -6.65
CA THR A 387 -24.64 -21.53 -6.36
C THR A 387 -23.67 -21.58 -7.54
N GLU A 388 -24.09 -21.11 -8.71
CA GLU A 388 -23.36 -21.27 -9.97
C GLU A 388 -22.79 -19.92 -10.43
N ILE A 389 -21.47 -19.87 -10.54
CA ILE A 389 -20.76 -18.77 -11.19
C ILE A 389 -20.98 -18.94 -12.70
N PRO A 390 -21.34 -17.87 -13.46
CA PRO A 390 -21.58 -17.99 -14.90
C PRO A 390 -20.41 -18.69 -15.62
N GLU A 391 -20.71 -19.64 -16.51
CA GLU A 391 -19.76 -20.51 -17.25
C GLU A 391 -18.63 -19.77 -17.99
N ALA A 392 -18.67 -18.44 -18.08
CA ALA A 392 -17.69 -17.64 -18.80
C ALA A 392 -16.28 -17.64 -18.18
N CYS A 393 -16.09 -18.12 -16.95
CA CYS A 393 -14.77 -18.24 -16.34
C CYS A 393 -14.73 -19.35 -15.26
N SER A 394 -13.90 -20.38 -15.44
CA SER A 394 -13.65 -21.39 -14.40
C SER A 394 -12.96 -20.74 -13.19
N THR A 395 -13.44 -21.01 -11.98
CA THR A 395 -12.81 -20.53 -10.74
C THR A 395 -11.35 -20.98 -10.60
N GLU A 396 -11.04 -22.18 -11.09
CA GLU A 396 -9.68 -22.72 -11.14
C GLU A 396 -8.81 -21.95 -12.14
N ASP A 397 -9.37 -21.56 -13.29
CA ASP A 397 -8.64 -20.77 -14.28
C ASP A 397 -8.25 -19.40 -13.72
N VAL A 398 -9.14 -18.77 -12.94
CA VAL A 398 -8.86 -17.50 -12.25
C VAL A 398 -7.80 -17.70 -11.17
N ALA A 399 -7.94 -18.73 -10.34
CA ALA A 399 -7.00 -19.02 -9.26
C ALA A 399 -5.59 -19.37 -9.75
N GLU A 400 -5.48 -20.07 -10.88
CA GLU A 400 -4.20 -20.51 -11.46
C GLU A 400 -3.58 -19.51 -12.43
N ALA A 401 -4.27 -18.44 -12.84
CA ALA A 401 -3.74 -17.50 -13.83
C ALA A 401 -2.34 -16.94 -13.46
N PRO A 402 -2.06 -16.51 -12.21
CA PRO A 402 -0.72 -16.11 -11.81
C PRO A 402 0.32 -17.24 -11.87
N TYR A 403 -0.03 -18.44 -11.41
CA TYR A 403 0.82 -19.62 -11.49
C TYR A 403 1.20 -19.96 -12.93
N ARG A 404 0.22 -19.98 -13.84
CA ARG A 404 0.44 -20.26 -15.27
C ARG A 404 1.39 -19.26 -15.91
N TYR A 405 1.27 -17.98 -15.54
CA TYR A 405 2.21 -16.95 -15.98
C TYR A 405 3.63 -17.24 -15.51
N ILE A 406 3.86 -17.43 -14.21
CA ILE A 406 5.21 -17.69 -13.68
C ILE A 406 5.80 -18.99 -14.24
N ASN A 407 4.97 -20.02 -14.40
CA ASN A 407 5.38 -21.29 -14.98
C ASN A 407 5.74 -21.17 -16.48
N SER A 408 5.20 -20.18 -17.19
CA SER A 408 5.55 -19.91 -18.59
C SER A 408 6.92 -19.24 -18.78
N LEU A 409 7.50 -18.67 -17.71
CA LEU A 409 8.77 -17.95 -17.78
C LEU A 409 9.97 -18.91 -17.93
N PRO A 410 11.04 -18.53 -18.66
CA PRO A 410 12.20 -19.41 -18.88
C PRO A 410 12.87 -19.88 -17.59
N SER A 411 12.96 -21.19 -17.36
CA SER A 411 13.56 -21.77 -16.15
C SER A 411 14.76 -22.66 -16.48
N LYS A 412 15.75 -22.73 -15.58
CA LYS A 412 16.92 -23.62 -15.72
C LYS A 412 16.63 -25.09 -15.32
N ARG A 413 15.40 -25.40 -14.88
CA ARG A 413 14.93 -26.75 -14.51
C ARG A 413 15.85 -27.56 -13.56
N MET A 414 16.66 -26.90 -12.74
CA MET A 414 17.61 -27.56 -11.81
C MET A 414 16.96 -28.58 -10.86
N ARG A 415 15.71 -28.36 -10.47
CA ARG A 415 14.97 -29.29 -9.59
C ARG A 415 14.53 -30.57 -10.30
N GLU A 416 14.11 -30.47 -11.56
CA GLU A 416 13.80 -31.64 -12.39
C GLU A 416 15.07 -32.47 -12.57
N GLN A 417 16.20 -31.81 -12.90
CA GLN A 417 17.50 -32.45 -13.02
C GLN A 417 17.94 -33.12 -11.71
N PHE A 418 17.73 -32.48 -10.55
CA PHE A 418 18.02 -33.08 -9.25
C PHE A 418 17.18 -34.35 -9.01
N ILE A 419 15.89 -34.33 -9.32
CA ILE A 419 15.02 -35.50 -9.24
C ILE A 419 15.51 -36.60 -10.18
N ASP A 420 15.78 -36.28 -11.45
CA ASP A 420 16.24 -37.25 -12.44
C ASP A 420 17.56 -37.90 -12.04
N ALA A 421 18.50 -37.07 -11.57
CA ALA A 421 19.80 -37.51 -11.11
C ALA A 421 19.69 -38.44 -9.90
N LEU A 422 18.82 -38.14 -8.93
CA LEU A 422 18.54 -39.05 -7.81
C LEU A 422 17.79 -40.30 -8.22
N ASN A 423 16.87 -40.20 -9.19
CA ASN A 423 16.07 -41.35 -9.62
C ASN A 423 16.93 -42.43 -10.28
N TYR A 424 18.07 -42.04 -10.86
CA TYR A 424 19.08 -42.98 -11.33
C TYR A 424 19.45 -44.02 -10.25
N TRP A 425 19.60 -43.61 -8.99
CA TRP A 425 19.87 -44.56 -7.89
C TRP A 425 18.60 -45.09 -7.23
N LEU A 426 17.60 -44.24 -7.02
CA LEU A 426 16.43 -44.57 -6.21
C LEU A 426 15.39 -45.41 -6.97
N LYS A 427 15.42 -45.43 -8.31
CA LYS A 427 14.56 -46.24 -9.17
C LYS A 427 13.05 -46.13 -8.84
N VAL A 428 12.61 -44.95 -8.43
CA VAL A 428 11.19 -44.65 -8.18
C VAL A 428 10.41 -44.84 -9.49
N PRO A 429 9.20 -45.45 -9.46
CA PRO A 429 8.38 -45.62 -10.65
C PRO A 429 8.16 -44.31 -11.41
N ASP A 430 8.14 -44.37 -12.75
CA ASP A 430 8.08 -43.17 -13.61
C ASP A 430 6.82 -42.33 -13.34
N ASP A 431 5.67 -42.97 -13.13
CA ASP A 431 4.40 -42.32 -12.84
C ASP A 431 4.42 -41.56 -11.51
N ILE A 432 5.10 -42.10 -10.50
CA ILE A 432 5.29 -41.44 -9.20
C ILE A 432 6.33 -40.34 -9.31
N THR A 433 7.40 -40.56 -10.08
CA THR A 433 8.45 -39.57 -10.32
C THR A 433 7.87 -38.32 -11.01
N ASP A 434 7.01 -38.49 -12.00
CA ASP A 434 6.32 -37.40 -12.68
C ASP A 434 5.37 -36.64 -11.75
N GLN A 435 4.66 -37.35 -10.86
CA GLN A 435 3.84 -36.73 -9.83
C GLN A 435 4.70 -35.89 -8.85
N ILE A 436 5.83 -36.44 -8.38
CA ILE A 436 6.77 -35.71 -7.52
C ILE A 436 7.29 -34.46 -8.24
N LYS A 437 7.68 -34.55 -9.51
CA LYS A 437 8.11 -33.37 -10.30
C LYS A 437 7.02 -32.30 -10.37
N ALA A 438 5.77 -32.70 -10.63
CA ALA A 438 4.64 -31.78 -10.70
C ALA A 438 4.39 -31.08 -9.34
N ILE A 439 4.37 -31.84 -8.25
CA ILE A 439 4.21 -31.34 -6.87
C ILE A 439 5.31 -30.32 -6.53
N ILE A 440 6.56 -30.67 -6.80
CA ILE A 440 7.72 -29.83 -6.47
C ILE A 440 7.75 -28.57 -7.33
N ASN A 441 7.34 -28.66 -8.60
CA ASN A 441 7.19 -27.47 -9.43
C ASN A 441 6.07 -26.56 -8.90
N LEU A 442 4.92 -27.12 -8.52
CA LEU A 442 3.79 -26.36 -7.99
C LEU A 442 4.16 -25.62 -6.70
N LEU A 443 4.80 -26.31 -5.75
CA LEU A 443 5.32 -25.70 -4.52
C LEU A 443 6.38 -24.64 -4.82
N HIS A 444 7.32 -24.93 -5.72
CA HIS A 444 8.36 -23.98 -6.03
C HIS A 444 7.81 -22.69 -6.67
N GLN A 445 6.91 -22.81 -7.65
CA GLN A 445 6.31 -21.60 -8.24
C GLN A 445 5.49 -20.86 -7.19
N SER A 446 4.72 -21.57 -6.36
CA SER A 446 3.95 -20.99 -5.25
C SER A 446 4.82 -20.12 -4.34
N THR A 447 5.96 -20.64 -3.86
CA THR A 447 6.85 -19.87 -3.00
C THR A 447 7.48 -18.70 -3.75
N LEU A 448 7.90 -18.87 -5.01
CA LEU A 448 8.40 -17.74 -5.79
C LEU A 448 7.39 -16.60 -5.95
N MET A 449 6.09 -16.93 -6.09
CA MET A 449 5.04 -15.90 -6.19
C MET A 449 4.92 -15.09 -4.90
N LEU A 450 5.06 -15.76 -3.76
CA LEU A 450 5.01 -15.14 -2.44
C LEU A 450 6.29 -14.33 -2.20
N ASP A 451 7.46 -14.92 -2.42
CA ASP A 451 8.78 -14.26 -2.30
C ASP A 451 8.82 -12.96 -3.12
N ASP A 452 8.41 -12.99 -4.40
CA ASP A 452 8.40 -11.79 -5.26
C ASP A 452 7.59 -10.64 -4.63
N ILE A 453 6.54 -10.93 -3.86
CA ILE A 453 5.72 -9.93 -3.17
C ILE A 453 6.38 -9.50 -1.87
N GLU A 454 6.81 -10.46 -1.07
CA GLU A 454 7.41 -10.25 0.25
C GLU A 454 8.70 -9.42 0.14
N ASP A 455 9.47 -9.66 -0.92
CA ASP A 455 10.73 -8.97 -1.24
C ASP A 455 10.50 -7.68 -2.05
N SER A 456 9.27 -7.45 -2.53
CA SER A 456 8.90 -6.34 -3.43
C SER A 456 9.70 -6.35 -4.74
N SER A 457 10.04 -7.53 -5.26
CA SER A 457 10.84 -7.71 -6.47
C SER A 457 10.07 -7.34 -7.74
N PRO A 458 10.48 -6.32 -8.51
CA PRO A 458 9.75 -5.90 -9.70
C PRO A 458 9.89 -6.88 -10.88
N LEU A 459 10.95 -7.69 -10.88
CA LEU A 459 11.34 -8.54 -12.00
C LEU A 459 11.57 -9.99 -11.57
N ARG A 460 11.12 -10.91 -12.41
CA ARG A 460 11.42 -12.34 -12.32
C ARG A 460 11.92 -12.84 -13.68
N ARG A 461 13.17 -13.29 -13.72
CA ARG A 461 13.82 -13.85 -14.94
C ARG A 461 13.83 -12.87 -16.13
N GLY A 462 13.94 -11.57 -15.86
CA GLY A 462 13.95 -10.51 -16.88
C GLY A 462 12.55 -10.09 -17.35
N HIS A 463 11.49 -10.67 -16.79
CA HIS A 463 10.11 -10.32 -17.05
C HIS A 463 9.46 -9.70 -15.81
N PRO A 464 8.33 -8.97 -15.94
CA PRO A 464 7.63 -8.43 -14.78
C PRO A 464 7.24 -9.54 -13.78
N ALA A 465 7.43 -9.32 -12.49
CA ALA A 465 6.99 -10.26 -11.46
C ALA A 465 5.46 -10.41 -11.49
N ALA A 466 4.91 -11.57 -11.10
CA ALA A 466 3.47 -11.84 -11.26
C ALA A 466 2.58 -10.79 -10.58
N HIS A 467 2.99 -10.28 -9.41
CA HIS A 467 2.20 -9.31 -8.66
C HIS A 467 2.12 -7.94 -9.34
N THR A 468 3.05 -7.63 -10.24
CA THR A 468 3.00 -6.42 -11.08
C THR A 468 1.98 -6.55 -12.21
N ILE A 469 1.55 -7.77 -12.57
CA ILE A 469 0.60 -8.05 -13.66
C ILE A 469 -0.82 -8.32 -13.12
N PHE A 470 -0.92 -9.15 -12.08
CA PHE A 470 -2.20 -9.61 -11.52
C PHE A 470 -2.57 -8.88 -10.21
N GLY A 471 -1.65 -8.10 -9.64
CA GLY A 471 -1.81 -7.48 -8.32
C GLY A 471 -1.54 -8.45 -7.18
N ALA A 472 -0.93 -7.93 -6.10
CA ALA A 472 -0.56 -8.74 -4.93
C ALA A 472 -1.69 -9.63 -4.38
N PRO A 473 -2.96 -9.18 -4.24
CA PRO A 473 -4.02 -10.02 -3.68
C PRO A 473 -4.29 -11.31 -4.48
N GLN A 474 -4.31 -11.24 -5.82
CA GLN A 474 -4.55 -12.41 -6.67
C GLN A 474 -3.38 -13.37 -6.61
N VAL A 475 -2.15 -12.84 -6.57
CA VAL A 475 -0.93 -13.64 -6.53
C VAL A 475 -0.74 -14.32 -5.18
N ILE A 476 -1.04 -13.65 -4.06
CA ILE A 476 -1.08 -14.26 -2.72
C ILE A 476 -2.10 -15.40 -2.69
N ASN A 477 -3.30 -15.16 -3.19
CA ASN A 477 -4.34 -16.18 -3.26
C ASN A 477 -3.91 -17.38 -4.13
N SER A 478 -3.32 -17.12 -5.31
CA SER A 478 -2.80 -18.16 -6.21
C SER A 478 -1.66 -18.95 -5.58
N GLY A 479 -0.74 -18.28 -4.85
CA GLY A 479 0.33 -18.90 -4.08
C GLY A 479 -0.22 -19.86 -3.04
N GLY A 480 -1.14 -19.39 -2.19
CA GLY A 480 -1.80 -20.23 -1.18
C GLY A 480 -2.57 -21.40 -1.78
N TYR A 481 -3.34 -21.16 -2.86
CA TYR A 481 -4.05 -22.20 -3.60
C TYR A 481 -3.10 -23.28 -4.12
N CYS A 482 -2.00 -22.89 -4.77
CA CYS A 482 -1.01 -23.83 -5.30
C CYS A 482 -0.31 -24.63 -4.19
N ALA A 483 0.00 -24.01 -3.05
CA ALA A 483 0.60 -24.70 -1.91
C ALA A 483 -0.34 -25.78 -1.35
N ILE A 484 -1.62 -25.45 -1.16
CA ILE A 484 -2.64 -26.40 -0.67
C ILE A 484 -2.84 -27.53 -1.67
N LYS A 485 -2.94 -27.22 -2.98
CA LYS A 485 -3.07 -28.21 -4.05
C LYS A 485 -1.88 -29.17 -4.11
N ALA A 486 -0.67 -28.68 -3.85
CA ALA A 486 0.50 -29.55 -3.75
C ALA A 486 0.45 -30.47 -2.52
N ILE A 487 0.00 -29.97 -1.37
CA ILE A 487 -0.20 -30.80 -0.17
C ILE A 487 -1.28 -31.86 -0.40
N GLU A 488 -2.38 -31.52 -1.07
CA GLU A 488 -3.42 -32.47 -1.47
C GLU A 488 -2.82 -33.59 -2.36
N GLN A 489 -2.00 -33.23 -3.35
CA GLN A 489 -1.32 -34.22 -4.19
C GLN A 489 -0.35 -35.11 -3.41
N ILE A 490 0.40 -34.56 -2.45
CA ILE A 490 1.26 -35.35 -1.55
C ILE A 490 0.43 -36.28 -0.67
N GLN A 491 -0.74 -35.83 -0.20
CA GLN A 491 -1.65 -36.66 0.58
C GLN A 491 -2.18 -37.84 -0.24
N LEU A 492 -2.46 -37.65 -1.54
CA LEU A 492 -2.87 -38.73 -2.45
C LEU A 492 -1.75 -39.77 -2.65
N LEU A 493 -0.48 -39.40 -2.49
CA LEU A 493 0.66 -40.33 -2.46
C LEU A 493 0.80 -41.07 -1.12
N GLY A 494 0.06 -40.67 -0.08
CA GLY A 494 0.14 -41.26 1.26
C GLY A 494 1.14 -40.56 2.21
N ASP A 495 1.76 -39.45 1.79
CA ASP A 495 2.92 -38.84 2.46
C ASP A 495 2.59 -37.49 3.14
N SER A 496 1.35 -37.35 3.66
CA SER A 496 0.85 -36.07 4.21
C SER A 496 1.76 -35.46 5.29
N GLU A 497 2.40 -36.29 6.13
CA GLU A 497 3.31 -35.81 7.18
C GLU A 497 4.58 -35.20 6.58
N ILE A 498 5.19 -35.86 5.58
CA ILE A 498 6.38 -35.40 4.85
C ILE A 498 6.11 -34.05 4.18
N GLY A 499 4.96 -33.93 3.50
CA GLY A 499 4.56 -32.69 2.84
C GLY A 499 4.35 -31.54 3.83
N THR A 500 3.60 -31.81 4.90
CA THR A 500 3.24 -30.78 5.90
C THR A 500 4.44 -30.31 6.70
N SER A 501 5.31 -31.22 7.17
CA SER A 501 6.51 -30.86 7.93
C SER A 501 7.45 -30.00 7.08
N SER A 502 7.71 -30.44 5.84
CA SER A 502 8.60 -29.72 4.93
C SER A 502 8.09 -28.32 4.59
N LEU A 503 6.78 -28.17 4.32
CA LEU A 503 6.19 -26.87 4.02
C LEU A 503 6.22 -25.94 5.24
N LEU A 504 5.93 -26.46 6.44
CA LEU A 504 6.04 -25.68 7.68
C LEU A 504 7.46 -25.20 7.93
N SER A 505 8.46 -26.03 7.67
CA SER A 505 9.87 -25.66 7.82
C SER A 505 10.27 -24.57 6.82
N LEU A 506 9.82 -24.67 5.56
CA LEU A 506 10.01 -23.61 4.57
C LEU A 506 9.45 -22.26 5.07
N PHE A 507 8.21 -22.23 5.55
CA PHE A 507 7.62 -21.00 6.09
C PHE A 507 8.31 -20.49 7.36
N LYS A 508 8.84 -21.36 8.22
CA LYS A 508 9.64 -20.95 9.39
C LYS A 508 10.95 -20.28 8.98
N GLY A 509 11.63 -20.82 7.97
CA GLY A 509 12.83 -20.20 7.39
C GLY A 509 12.51 -18.80 6.87
N GLN A 510 11.47 -18.70 6.03
CA GLN A 510 11.02 -17.42 5.46
C GLN A 510 10.61 -16.43 6.55
N ALA A 511 9.93 -16.87 7.61
CA ALA A 511 9.56 -16.01 8.73
C ALA A 511 10.77 -15.38 9.44
N LEU A 512 11.89 -16.09 9.56
CA LEU A 512 13.13 -15.54 10.13
C LEU A 512 13.75 -14.49 9.22
N ASP A 513 13.84 -14.78 7.92
CA ASP A 513 14.38 -13.84 6.92
C ASP A 513 13.59 -12.52 6.90
N LEU A 514 12.26 -12.63 6.82
CA LEU A 514 11.36 -11.47 6.88
C LEU A 514 11.45 -10.73 8.21
N HIS A 515 11.54 -11.45 9.34
CA HIS A 515 11.66 -10.82 10.65
C HIS A 515 12.94 -9.98 10.75
N TRP A 516 14.07 -10.52 10.31
CA TRP A 516 15.35 -9.81 10.31
C TRP A 516 15.31 -8.59 9.42
N THR A 517 14.85 -8.74 8.18
CA THR A 517 14.73 -7.66 7.20
C THR A 517 13.78 -6.56 7.67
N TYR A 518 12.57 -6.92 8.13
CA TYR A 518 11.56 -5.96 8.57
C TYR A 518 11.98 -5.19 9.81
N HIS A 519 12.61 -5.85 10.79
CA HIS A 519 13.03 -5.20 12.04
C HIS A 519 14.43 -4.56 11.96
N GLY A 520 15.23 -4.86 10.93
CA GLY A 520 16.60 -4.39 10.79
C GLY A 520 17.55 -5.07 11.78
N ILE A 521 17.35 -6.37 12.02
CA ILE A 521 18.15 -7.18 12.95
C ILE A 521 19.11 -8.02 12.11
N CYS A 522 20.41 -7.69 12.15
CA CYS A 522 21.42 -8.47 11.45
C CYS A 522 21.63 -9.82 12.17
N PRO A 523 21.39 -10.97 11.51
CA PRO A 523 21.70 -12.27 12.09
C PRO A 523 23.22 -12.52 12.09
N SER A 524 23.66 -13.47 12.91
CA SER A 524 24.98 -14.08 12.79
C SER A 524 25.06 -15.07 11.62
N PRO A 525 26.26 -15.40 11.09
CA PRO A 525 26.41 -16.44 10.07
C PRO A 525 25.81 -17.79 10.48
N ALA A 526 25.85 -18.13 11.77
CA ALA A 526 25.25 -19.37 12.28
C ALA A 526 23.72 -19.33 12.25
N GLU A 527 23.11 -18.19 12.59
CA GLU A 527 21.65 -18.00 12.48
C GLU A 527 21.19 -17.99 11.02
N TYR A 528 21.92 -17.30 10.14
CA TYR A 528 21.65 -17.32 8.70
C TYR A 528 21.71 -18.75 8.13
N LEU A 529 22.75 -19.53 8.46
CA LEU A 529 22.82 -20.94 8.06
C LEU A 529 21.68 -21.77 8.65
N LYS A 530 21.26 -21.49 9.90
CA LYS A 530 20.10 -22.16 10.52
C LYS A 530 18.77 -21.77 9.87
N MET A 531 18.66 -20.58 9.31
CA MET A 531 17.49 -20.15 8.55
C MET A 531 17.41 -20.88 7.21
N ILE A 532 18.52 -20.98 6.47
CA ILE A 532 18.59 -21.76 5.21
C ILE A 532 18.28 -23.23 5.45
N ASP A 533 18.79 -23.72 6.57
CA ASP A 533 18.50 -25.03 7.07
C ASP A 533 16.97 -25.11 7.33
N SER A 534 16.45 -24.30 8.25
CA SER A 534 15.07 -24.34 8.78
C SER A 534 14.75 -25.64 9.54
N SER A 535 15.53 -25.86 10.61
CA SER A 535 15.26 -26.81 11.71
C SER A 535 14.23 -26.25 12.72
N SER A 536 13.36 -27.10 13.28
CA SER A 536 12.59 -26.73 14.48
C SER A 536 13.44 -26.85 15.74
N PHE A 537 13.52 -25.77 16.52
CA PHE A 537 13.73 -25.87 17.96
C PHE A 537 12.38 -26.29 18.60
N HIS A 538 12.41 -27.32 19.45
CA HIS A 538 11.32 -27.83 20.29
C HIS A 538 10.14 -28.57 19.60
N ARG A 539 10.12 -29.91 19.71
CA ARG A 539 8.86 -30.65 19.89
C ARG A 539 8.29 -30.26 21.26
N ILE A 540 7.06 -29.75 21.30
CA ILE A 540 6.26 -29.80 22.53
C ILE A 540 5.97 -31.28 22.81
N PRO A 541 6.31 -31.84 23.97
CA PRO A 541 6.11 -33.25 24.24
C PRO A 541 4.62 -33.52 24.49
N PHE A 542 3.95 -34.12 23.53
CA PHE A 542 2.83 -35.02 23.82
C PHE A 542 3.37 -36.45 23.81
N GLY A 543 3.53 -37.04 25.01
CA GLY A 543 3.82 -38.46 25.19
C GLY A 543 5.28 -38.78 25.53
N ASN A 544 5.45 -39.53 26.62
CA ASN A 544 6.75 -39.96 27.15
C ASN A 544 7.40 -41.03 26.25
N VAL A 545 8.29 -40.61 25.34
CA VAL A 545 9.30 -41.50 24.74
C VAL A 545 10.65 -40.81 24.83
N PRO A 546 11.59 -41.28 25.68
CA PRO A 546 12.94 -40.75 25.71
C PRO A 546 13.82 -41.47 24.69
N GLY A 547 14.34 -40.73 23.71
CA GLY A 547 15.45 -41.15 22.83
C GLY A 547 15.40 -40.56 21.42
N LEU A 548 16.43 -39.75 21.08
CA LEU A 548 16.99 -39.42 19.75
C LEU A 548 16.00 -38.89 18.67
N ILE A 549 16.17 -37.76 17.96
CA ILE A 549 17.32 -37.12 17.31
C ILE A 549 17.08 -35.58 17.29
N GLU A 550 18.13 -34.77 17.31
CA GLU A 550 18.07 -33.33 17.00
C GLU A 550 17.85 -33.14 15.48
N ASP A 551 16.61 -32.92 15.04
CA ASP A 551 16.30 -32.85 13.61
C ASP A 551 16.60 -31.46 13.03
N VAL A 552 17.62 -31.41 12.17
CA VAL A 552 17.93 -30.28 11.30
C VAL A 552 17.29 -30.53 9.93
N GLU A 553 16.09 -30.02 9.68
CA GLU A 553 15.56 -29.94 8.32
C GLU A 553 16.30 -28.82 7.59
N THR A 554 16.81 -29.08 6.37
CA THR A 554 17.73 -28.20 5.61
C THR A 554 17.45 -28.20 4.13
N GLY A 555 17.32 -27.02 3.50
CA GLY A 555 16.91 -26.93 2.10
C GLY A 555 15.56 -27.60 1.88
N ALA A 556 14.54 -27.15 2.63
CA ALA A 556 13.25 -27.84 2.82
C ALA A 556 12.66 -28.46 1.54
N LEU A 557 12.78 -27.79 0.39
CA LEU A 557 12.31 -28.31 -0.89
C LEU A 557 13.15 -29.47 -1.44
N PHE A 558 14.49 -29.42 -1.35
CA PHE A 558 15.36 -30.55 -1.70
C PHE A 558 15.19 -31.70 -0.72
N ASN A 559 14.99 -31.41 0.56
CA ASN A 559 14.66 -32.42 1.57
C ASN A 559 13.32 -33.11 1.25
N LEU A 560 12.28 -32.34 0.94
CA LEU A 560 10.98 -32.85 0.50
C LEU A 560 11.14 -33.78 -0.73
N VAL A 561 11.88 -33.36 -1.75
CA VAL A 561 12.21 -34.22 -2.90
C VAL A 561 12.80 -35.54 -2.43
N THR A 562 13.87 -35.51 -1.63
CA THR A 562 14.55 -36.73 -1.21
C THR A 562 13.66 -37.64 -0.36
N GLN A 563 12.84 -37.08 0.53
CA GLN A 563 11.95 -37.86 1.38
C GLN A 563 10.84 -38.53 0.57
N LEU A 564 10.20 -37.80 -0.36
CA LEU A 564 9.19 -38.38 -1.25
C LEU A 564 9.79 -39.47 -2.15
N MET A 565 10.97 -39.22 -2.74
CA MET A 565 11.63 -40.23 -3.57
C MET A 565 12.04 -41.47 -2.75
N LEU A 566 12.57 -41.29 -1.54
CA LEU A 566 12.90 -42.40 -0.66
C LEU A 566 11.66 -43.17 -0.21
N ALA A 567 10.52 -42.51 0.02
CA ALA A 567 9.27 -43.16 0.40
C ALA A 567 8.79 -44.15 -0.67
N HIS A 568 8.91 -43.77 -1.95
CA HIS A 568 8.45 -44.55 -3.10
C HIS A 568 9.54 -45.35 -3.84
N SER A 569 10.78 -45.28 -3.35
CA SER A 569 11.90 -46.03 -3.90
C SER A 569 11.76 -47.54 -3.64
N PRO A 570 11.80 -48.42 -4.66
CA PRO A 570 11.82 -49.86 -4.48
C PRO A 570 13.17 -50.39 -3.97
N VAL A 571 14.23 -49.57 -3.96
CA VAL A 571 15.54 -49.96 -3.44
C VAL A 571 15.46 -50.22 -1.93
N THR A 572 15.93 -51.40 -1.51
CA THR A 572 15.84 -51.87 -0.12
C THR A 572 16.79 -51.14 0.83
N LYS A 573 17.96 -50.74 0.34
CA LYS A 573 19.00 -50.05 1.11
C LYS A 573 18.88 -48.54 0.86
N LYS A 574 18.27 -47.81 1.79
CA LYS A 574 18.07 -46.34 1.68
C LYS A 574 19.26 -45.58 2.28
N PRO A 575 19.87 -44.62 1.55
CA PRO A 575 20.94 -43.78 2.09
C PRO A 575 20.38 -42.73 3.06
N ASP A 576 21.25 -42.20 3.92
CA ASP A 576 20.97 -40.95 4.61
C ASP A 576 21.23 -39.77 3.65
N MET A 577 20.17 -39.03 3.33
CA MET A 577 20.21 -37.89 2.42
C MET A 577 20.36 -36.55 3.14
N SER A 578 20.34 -36.53 4.48
CA SER A 578 20.32 -35.30 5.29
C SER A 578 21.53 -34.39 5.01
N THR A 579 22.72 -34.97 4.90
CA THR A 579 23.95 -34.20 4.65
C THR A 579 23.97 -33.65 3.22
N LEU A 580 23.45 -34.42 2.26
CA LEU A 580 23.37 -34.00 0.86
C LEU A 580 22.44 -32.78 0.72
N THR A 581 21.21 -32.90 1.21
CA THR A 581 20.18 -31.85 1.10
C THR A 581 20.61 -30.58 1.84
N LYS A 582 21.28 -30.73 2.98
CA LYS A 582 21.88 -29.63 3.73
C LYS A 582 22.90 -28.84 2.94
N LEU A 583 23.88 -29.55 2.37
CA LEU A 583 24.92 -28.91 1.61
C LEU A 583 24.37 -28.28 0.33
N PHE A 584 23.41 -28.93 -0.34
CA PHE A 584 22.72 -28.40 -1.52
C PHE A 584 21.93 -27.13 -1.19
N GLY A 585 21.11 -27.15 -0.14
CA GLY A 585 20.32 -26.00 0.29
C GLY A 585 21.20 -24.80 0.64
N ARG A 586 22.23 -25.02 1.46
CA ARG A 586 23.22 -23.99 1.81
C ARG A 586 23.94 -23.44 0.60
N TYR A 587 24.43 -24.31 -0.28
CA TYR A 587 25.12 -23.89 -1.49
C TYR A 587 24.20 -23.05 -2.37
N TYR A 588 22.98 -23.52 -2.61
CA TYR A 588 22.05 -22.87 -3.52
C TYR A 588 21.64 -21.48 -3.03
N GLN A 589 21.30 -21.33 -1.73
CA GLN A 589 20.95 -20.02 -1.19
C GLN A 589 22.15 -19.06 -1.20
N ILE A 590 23.30 -19.49 -0.69
CA ILE A 590 24.50 -18.63 -0.62
C ILE A 590 24.95 -18.24 -2.03
N ALA A 591 24.82 -19.14 -3.01
CA ALA A 591 25.14 -18.84 -4.40
C ALA A 591 24.13 -17.88 -5.03
N ASP A 592 22.83 -17.97 -4.71
CA ASP A 592 21.82 -17.02 -5.20
C ASP A 592 22.10 -15.60 -4.68
N ASP A 593 22.27 -15.48 -3.36
CA ASP A 593 22.62 -14.22 -2.68
C ASP A 593 23.93 -13.63 -3.23
N TYR A 594 24.96 -14.45 -3.42
CA TYR A 594 26.24 -14.00 -3.97
C TYR A 594 26.07 -13.52 -5.42
N LYS A 595 25.37 -14.29 -6.27
CA LYS A 595 25.15 -13.96 -7.67
C LYS A 595 24.28 -12.71 -7.84
N ASN A 596 23.33 -12.45 -6.95
CA ASN A 596 22.55 -11.20 -6.95
C ASN A 596 23.46 -9.96 -6.90
N LEU A 597 24.57 -10.05 -6.16
CA LEU A 597 25.51 -8.93 -5.99
C LEU A 597 26.59 -8.84 -7.07
N VAL A 598 27.00 -9.96 -7.69
CA VAL A 598 28.17 -9.97 -8.59
C VAL A 598 27.86 -10.29 -10.05
N SER A 599 26.75 -10.95 -10.35
CA SER A 599 26.50 -11.51 -11.69
C SER A 599 25.81 -10.51 -12.62
N PRO A 600 26.39 -10.23 -13.81
CA PRO A 600 25.71 -9.44 -14.84
C PRO A 600 24.39 -10.09 -15.32
N ASP A 601 24.34 -11.42 -15.38
CA ASP A 601 23.13 -12.15 -15.76
C ASP A 601 22.01 -11.96 -14.73
N TYR A 602 22.34 -11.94 -13.42
CA TYR A 602 21.37 -11.63 -12.37
C TYR A 602 20.94 -10.16 -12.45
N THR A 603 21.88 -9.25 -12.69
CA THR A 603 21.57 -7.83 -12.90
C THR A 603 20.54 -7.65 -14.03
N ALA A 604 20.69 -8.36 -15.14
CA ALA A 604 19.75 -8.30 -16.26
C ALA A 604 18.38 -8.95 -15.95
N ARG A 605 18.32 -9.91 -15.02
CA ARG A 605 17.12 -10.72 -14.75
C ARG A 605 16.31 -10.27 -13.54
N LYS A 606 16.95 -9.77 -12.49
CA LYS A 606 16.33 -9.31 -11.23
C LYS A 606 16.48 -7.79 -11.03
N GLY A 607 17.52 -7.19 -11.61
CA GLY A 607 17.92 -5.81 -11.34
C GLY A 607 19.28 -5.75 -10.67
N PHE A 608 19.92 -4.58 -10.71
CA PHE A 608 21.28 -4.39 -10.17
C PHE A 608 21.28 -4.48 -8.63
N CYS A 609 21.88 -5.52 -8.06
CA CYS A 609 21.93 -5.81 -6.62
C CYS A 609 20.57 -5.62 -5.95
N GLU A 610 19.59 -6.38 -6.42
CA GLU A 610 18.20 -6.29 -5.96
C GLU A 610 18.03 -6.76 -4.51
N ASP A 611 18.89 -7.65 -3.98
CA ASP A 611 18.91 -8.00 -2.55
C ASP A 611 19.12 -6.76 -1.65
N PHE A 612 19.82 -5.73 -2.15
CA PHE A 612 19.93 -4.47 -1.42
C PHE A 612 18.64 -3.66 -1.42
N ASP A 613 17.82 -3.78 -2.47
CA ASP A 613 16.49 -3.17 -2.50
C ASP A 613 15.54 -3.89 -1.57
N GLU A 614 15.60 -5.22 -1.48
CA GLU A 614 14.90 -6.07 -0.49
C GLU A 614 15.40 -5.81 0.94
N GLY A 615 16.65 -5.38 1.09
CA GLY A 615 17.31 -5.20 2.38
C GLY A 615 17.64 -6.52 3.06
N LYS A 616 17.75 -7.58 2.27
CA LYS A 616 18.10 -8.93 2.69
C LYS A 616 19.43 -8.95 3.42
N TYR A 617 19.52 -9.70 4.50
CA TYR A 617 20.79 -9.98 5.16
C TYR A 617 21.52 -11.14 4.49
N SER A 618 22.03 -10.90 3.28
CA SER A 618 22.88 -11.87 2.58
C SER A 618 24.19 -12.11 3.34
N LEU A 619 24.81 -13.29 3.16
CA LEU A 619 26.05 -13.64 3.85
C LEU A 619 27.19 -12.60 3.66
N PRO A 620 27.42 -12.02 2.45
CA PRO A 620 28.37 -10.94 2.28
C PRO A 620 28.05 -9.70 3.15
N LEU A 621 26.77 -9.34 3.28
CA LEU A 621 26.35 -8.19 4.08
C LEU A 621 26.49 -8.47 5.58
N ILE A 622 26.12 -9.67 6.03
CA ILE A 622 26.34 -10.12 7.42
C ILE A 622 27.83 -10.03 7.76
N HIS A 623 28.70 -10.58 6.92
CA HIS A 623 30.16 -10.53 7.13
C HIS A 623 30.67 -9.08 7.16
N LEU A 624 30.17 -8.21 6.27
CA LEU A 624 30.55 -6.80 6.26
C LEU A 624 30.17 -6.09 7.57
N LEU A 625 28.92 -6.26 8.02
CA LEU A 625 28.42 -5.62 9.25
C LEU A 625 29.17 -6.10 10.49
N GLN A 626 29.59 -7.37 10.52
CA GLN A 626 30.40 -7.91 11.61
C GLN A 626 31.86 -7.45 11.57
N SER A 627 32.42 -7.28 10.38
CA SER A 627 33.81 -6.85 10.19
C SER A 627 34.00 -5.35 10.40
N ALA A 628 32.93 -4.56 10.25
CA ALA A 628 32.96 -3.10 10.38
C ALA A 628 31.75 -2.59 11.20
N PRO A 629 31.63 -2.94 12.50
CA PRO A 629 30.46 -2.62 13.32
C PRO A 629 30.27 -1.10 13.54
N ASP A 630 31.37 -0.35 13.49
CA ASP A 630 31.41 1.10 13.66
C ASP A 630 31.27 1.86 12.34
N ASN A 631 30.99 1.18 11.22
CA ASN A 631 30.77 1.84 9.93
C ASN A 631 29.41 2.58 9.93
N LEU A 632 29.44 3.83 10.40
CA LEU A 632 28.28 4.71 10.46
C LEU A 632 27.68 4.97 9.07
N GLN A 633 28.50 5.00 8.01
CA GLN A 633 28.01 5.20 6.64
C GLN A 633 27.11 4.04 6.22
N LEU A 634 27.58 2.80 6.36
CA LEU A 634 26.82 1.60 6.04
C LEU A 634 25.51 1.54 6.83
N ARG A 635 25.54 1.81 8.15
CA ARG A 635 24.33 1.82 8.99
C ARG A 635 23.30 2.85 8.53
N ASN A 636 23.76 4.05 8.16
CA ASN A 636 22.87 5.09 7.63
C ASN A 636 22.33 4.74 6.25
N ILE A 637 23.12 4.10 5.38
CA ILE A 637 22.66 3.61 4.06
C ILE A 637 21.54 2.56 4.24
N LEU A 638 21.72 1.59 5.14
CA LEU A 638 20.70 0.57 5.41
C LEU A 638 19.41 1.17 6.01
N ASN A 639 19.54 2.14 6.92
CA ASN A 639 18.38 2.87 7.45
C ASN A 639 17.67 3.69 6.37
N ALA A 640 18.42 4.38 5.51
CA ALA A 640 17.85 5.14 4.40
C ALA A 640 17.10 4.22 3.42
N ARG A 641 17.65 3.05 3.11
CA ARG A 641 16.96 2.01 2.31
C ARG A 641 15.64 1.60 2.96
N ARG A 642 15.64 1.32 4.27
CA ARG A 642 14.43 0.90 5.00
C ARG A 642 13.32 1.95 4.95
N LEU A 643 13.67 3.24 5.04
CA LEU A 643 12.71 4.35 4.96
C LEU A 643 12.19 4.59 3.54
N ALA A 644 13.03 4.36 2.53
CA ALA A 644 12.67 4.59 1.12
C ALA A 644 12.01 3.37 0.45
N GLY A 645 12.09 2.19 1.07
CA GLY A 645 11.62 0.91 0.51
C GLY A 645 12.55 0.31 -0.57
N LYS A 646 13.63 0.98 -0.95
CA LYS A 646 14.64 0.52 -1.92
C LYS A 646 15.97 1.24 -1.72
N MET A 647 17.08 0.68 -2.20
CA MET A 647 18.39 1.31 -2.12
C MET A 647 18.71 2.08 -3.40
N MET A 648 19.18 3.32 -3.28
CA MET A 648 19.64 4.10 -4.43
C MET A 648 20.87 3.46 -5.08
N HIS A 649 21.01 3.61 -6.40
CA HIS A 649 22.11 3.01 -7.16
C HIS A 649 23.49 3.37 -6.60
N GLU A 650 23.70 4.64 -6.26
CA GLU A 650 24.95 5.15 -5.70
C GLU A 650 25.24 4.56 -4.31
N HIS A 651 24.20 4.33 -3.51
CA HIS A 651 24.34 3.65 -2.22
C HIS A 651 24.74 2.18 -2.39
N LYS A 652 24.17 1.48 -3.38
CA LYS A 652 24.57 0.09 -3.71
C LYS A 652 26.05 0.01 -4.06
N LEU A 653 26.54 0.95 -4.89
CA LEU A 653 27.97 1.03 -5.24
C LEU A 653 28.87 1.25 -4.02
N LEU A 654 28.47 2.12 -3.09
CA LEU A 654 29.20 2.35 -1.84
C LEU A 654 29.25 1.10 -0.96
N VAL A 655 28.12 0.39 -0.82
CA VAL A 655 28.07 -0.88 -0.07
C VAL A 655 28.97 -1.94 -0.72
N LEU A 656 28.97 -2.05 -2.06
CA LEU A 656 29.88 -2.95 -2.77
C LEU A 656 31.36 -2.57 -2.57
N GLU A 657 31.68 -1.28 -2.52
CA GLU A 657 33.03 -0.81 -2.23
C GLU A 657 33.45 -1.18 -0.80
N ASP A 658 32.57 -1.01 0.18
CA ASP A 658 32.78 -1.43 1.56
C ASP A 658 32.95 -2.95 1.67
N MET A 659 32.13 -3.73 0.95
CA MET A 659 32.29 -5.19 0.86
C MET A 659 33.66 -5.58 0.30
N LYS A 660 34.15 -4.87 -0.72
CA LYS A 660 35.47 -5.10 -1.31
C LYS A 660 36.60 -4.78 -0.32
N ARG A 661 36.49 -3.69 0.45
CA ARG A 661 37.47 -3.34 1.49
C ARG A 661 37.50 -4.40 2.61
N ALA A 662 36.33 -4.89 3.02
CA ALA A 662 36.17 -5.92 4.05
C ALA A 662 36.42 -7.36 3.54
N LYS A 663 36.62 -7.53 2.23
CA LYS A 663 36.74 -8.84 1.56
C LYS A 663 35.53 -9.76 1.76
N SER A 664 34.34 -9.18 1.88
CA SER A 664 33.11 -9.95 2.17
C SER A 664 32.66 -10.82 1.00
N LEU A 665 32.89 -10.38 -0.25
CA LEU A 665 32.57 -11.19 -1.42
C LEU A 665 33.54 -12.36 -1.55
N GLU A 666 34.83 -12.15 -1.28
CA GLU A 666 35.86 -13.19 -1.27
C GLU A 666 35.62 -14.20 -0.15
N TYR A 667 35.20 -13.74 1.03
CA TYR A 667 34.79 -14.61 2.14
C TYR A 667 33.67 -15.57 1.70
N THR A 668 32.61 -15.03 1.10
CA THR A 668 31.47 -15.82 0.62
C THR A 668 31.86 -16.77 -0.51
N TYR A 669 32.67 -16.32 -1.46
CA TYR A 669 33.20 -17.17 -2.53
C TYR A 669 34.05 -18.34 -1.99
N CYS A 670 34.93 -18.10 -1.02
CA CYS A 670 35.71 -19.15 -0.37
C CYS A 670 34.82 -20.18 0.35
N LEU A 671 33.70 -19.74 0.94
CA LEU A 671 32.75 -20.66 1.54
C LEU A 671 32.02 -21.49 0.48
N LEU A 672 31.63 -20.88 -0.65
CA LEU A 672 31.01 -21.59 -1.76
C LEU A 672 31.94 -22.68 -2.32
N GLU A 673 33.22 -22.40 -2.54
CA GLU A 673 34.19 -23.42 -2.98
C GLU A 673 34.31 -24.57 -1.98
N LYS A 674 34.29 -24.28 -0.66
CA LYS A 674 34.28 -25.33 0.37
C LYS A 674 32.99 -26.15 0.37
N LEU A 675 31.84 -25.51 0.20
CA LEU A 675 30.55 -26.19 0.10
C LEU A 675 30.48 -27.06 -1.16
N HIS A 676 30.99 -26.58 -2.29
CA HIS A 676 31.11 -27.33 -3.54
C HIS A 676 31.99 -28.57 -3.38
N ALA A 677 33.17 -28.43 -2.76
CA ALA A 677 34.05 -29.56 -2.48
C ALA A 677 33.41 -30.58 -1.52
N ASN A 678 32.74 -30.11 -0.47
CA ASN A 678 32.02 -30.97 0.48
C ASN A 678 30.85 -31.70 -0.18
N LEU A 679 30.14 -31.05 -1.12
CA LEU A 679 29.11 -31.69 -1.95
C LEU A 679 29.72 -32.83 -2.76
N GLY A 680 30.82 -32.59 -3.49
CA GLY A 680 31.51 -33.64 -4.25
C GLY A 680 31.91 -34.83 -3.37
N GLN A 681 32.41 -34.59 -2.16
CA GLN A 681 32.71 -35.67 -1.21
C GLN A 681 31.48 -36.47 -0.77
N GLN A 682 30.33 -35.82 -0.54
CA GLN A 682 29.10 -36.56 -0.22
C GLN A 682 28.58 -37.35 -1.42
N LEU A 683 28.72 -36.81 -2.63
CA LEU A 683 28.32 -37.52 -3.85
C LEU A 683 29.16 -38.78 -4.06
N ASN A 684 30.48 -38.71 -3.87
CA ASN A 684 31.35 -39.88 -3.92
C ASN A 684 30.95 -40.93 -2.87
N ARG A 685 30.56 -40.51 -1.66
CA ARG A 685 30.06 -41.43 -0.62
C ARG A 685 28.75 -42.11 -1.03
N LEU A 686 27.87 -41.41 -1.75
CA LEU A 686 26.64 -41.99 -2.27
C LEU A 686 26.93 -42.97 -3.41
N GLU A 687 27.86 -42.65 -4.31
CA GLU A 687 28.35 -43.58 -5.34
C GLU A 687 28.91 -44.87 -4.72
N GLU A 688 29.74 -44.75 -3.69
CA GLU A 688 30.25 -45.90 -2.92
C GLU A 688 29.11 -46.68 -2.23
N PHE A 689 28.10 -45.99 -1.71
CA PHE A 689 26.97 -46.62 -1.02
C PHE A 689 26.09 -47.45 -1.95
N PHE A 690 25.85 -46.94 -3.17
CA PHE A 690 25.06 -47.58 -4.23
C PHE A 690 25.88 -48.53 -5.11
N GLU A 691 27.20 -48.51 -4.98
CA GLU A 691 28.15 -49.28 -5.80
C GLU A 691 28.02 -48.98 -7.31
N GLU A 692 27.53 -47.78 -7.63
CA GLU A 692 27.24 -47.37 -9.01
C GLU A 692 27.50 -45.86 -9.20
N PRO A 693 28.35 -45.46 -10.16
CA PRO A 693 28.62 -44.05 -10.45
C PRO A 693 27.39 -43.37 -11.06
N ASN A 694 27.25 -42.07 -10.85
CA ASN A 694 26.11 -41.30 -11.35
C ASN A 694 26.55 -40.05 -12.09
N ALA A 695 26.59 -40.18 -13.42
CA ALA A 695 27.01 -39.11 -14.31
C ALA A 695 26.09 -37.89 -14.23
N GLU A 696 24.78 -38.08 -14.05
CA GLU A 696 23.81 -36.98 -13.95
C GLU A 696 24.05 -36.12 -12.71
N VAL A 697 24.30 -36.77 -11.57
CA VAL A 697 24.63 -36.09 -10.32
C VAL A 697 25.98 -35.36 -10.42
N THR A 698 26.96 -35.95 -11.10
CA THR A 698 28.27 -35.33 -11.36
C THR A 698 28.13 -34.09 -12.25
N ILE A 699 27.36 -34.18 -13.33
CA ILE A 699 27.08 -33.04 -14.23
C ILE A 699 26.39 -31.92 -13.46
N MET A 700 25.37 -32.25 -12.67
CA MET A 700 24.67 -31.27 -11.84
C MET A 700 25.62 -30.58 -10.86
N TRP A 701 26.49 -31.34 -10.19
CA TRP A 701 27.50 -30.80 -9.27
C TRP A 701 28.48 -29.84 -9.97
N GLU A 702 28.95 -30.16 -11.17
CA GLU A 702 29.82 -29.27 -11.95
C GLU A 702 29.09 -27.99 -12.38
N ILE A 703 27.81 -28.09 -12.79
CA ILE A 703 26.97 -26.92 -13.17
C ILE A 703 26.77 -25.94 -12.01
N LEU A 704 26.82 -26.42 -10.76
CA LEU A 704 26.64 -25.58 -9.60
C LEU A 704 27.79 -24.58 -9.40
N ARG A 705 28.99 -24.88 -9.91
CA ARG A 705 30.19 -24.08 -9.68
C ARG A 705 29.96 -22.59 -10.03
N VAL A 706 30.23 -21.70 -9.07
CA VAL A 706 29.97 -20.25 -9.18
C VAL A 706 31.08 -19.52 -9.91
#